data_AF-A0A930E3N7-F1
#
_entry.id   AF-A0A930E3N7-F1
#
_cell.length_a   1.000
_cell.length_b   1.000
_cell.length_c   1.000
_cell.angle_alpha   90.00
_cell.angle_beta   90.00
_cell.angle_gamma   90.00
#
_symmetry.space_group_name_H-M   'P 1'
#
loop_
_entity.id
_entity.type
_entity.pdbx_description
1 polymer ?
#
loop_
_entity_poly.entity_id
_entity_poly.type
_entity_poly.pdbx_seq_one_letter_code
_entity_poly.pdbx_strand_id
1 'polypeptide(L)'
;MEKKKIVSAVCLATMLSTTSVYSIAAAEKPVTQTSSRATNVLKASDNDDQKALKAKEAAKKELTAYANSIKDKVNSDNTLTTEEKKSAVDKIEKALARAINQVNILHTHKYVDLIKREMKQKIGEASVVKNKIKDISKKVIDEELKKQFKIINEADDSTMEEKNKAIESAKKEAEKAKKNIDNAKTNTEVQKAKNDGVAEIHKSNPESKVKETARKTIDSVAKEQLDKIVADKKVKEEERQMTIKKVDEEVRKAKADIDNAKTNKEVEDIKNKVIAKIKNISIKQKSAKEDAKKELTDYAEKAKTKINSDSTLTDEEKKTAVEKVDTALNSGLSQVDSSTIDDFIDTIKQKVKGEINKAVNPENKAKDIAKKSIDEELAKQSQIINEANDSTTEEKNTVVEKAKDVAKKAKANIDNAKTNNDVQKAKNDGVAAIHKINPEIKIKLEAKKALDEAKKNQIKAINDNKSTTESEKQTAIDRVNEETKKGIFGIVQAKTNKDVENAKNDALTKIKDIKPESKAKTDAKKVVEETAKEQIKKINANKNSTKEEKDEAINKINNEVMKAKTAIDNAKTSKDIENAKDNGVKQIMHIVADTNIKTPLKKAVENKSETIKTKTFKKAKKEKQDAYLKAIEEGQRVLNNPKATKKDVEDANKAIELAKKSLDGIKQMGHNKAKDKAKENGKMKEKVKESNRTNESNKSKNSKNPNGQKNSKGNLPKTSYASGIVGYGVSVLASVLGAFAIGKKRKED
;
A
#
# COMPACT_ATOMS: atom_id res chain seq x y z
N MET A 1 -32.23 -61.22 -18.02
CA MET A 1 -33.03 -61.10 -19.26
C MET A 1 -32.06 -61.33 -20.42
N GLU A 2 -32.35 -62.06 -21.49
CA GLU A 2 -33.61 -62.74 -21.87
C GLU A 2 -33.47 -64.27 -21.92
N LYS A 3 -34.57 -64.99 -22.21
CA LYS A 3 -34.55 -66.41 -22.59
C LYS A 3 -34.78 -66.50 -24.11
N LYS A 4 -34.04 -67.34 -24.83
CA LYS A 4 -34.53 -67.94 -26.09
C LYS A 4 -34.36 -69.46 -26.06
N LYS A 5 -35.48 -70.14 -26.31
CA LYS A 5 -35.57 -71.57 -26.61
C LYS A 5 -35.29 -71.79 -28.10
N ILE A 6 -35.11 -73.05 -28.50
CA ILE A 6 -35.66 -73.75 -29.69
C ILE A 6 -34.79 -75.02 -29.86
N VAL A 7 -35.20 -76.15 -29.29
CA VAL A 7 -36.12 -77.17 -29.85
C VAL A 7 -35.39 -78.15 -30.77
N SER A 8 -35.34 -79.41 -30.35
CA SER A 8 -34.97 -80.56 -31.19
C SER A 8 -36.13 -80.90 -32.14
N ALA A 9 -35.83 -81.26 -33.39
CA ALA A 9 -36.81 -81.65 -34.38
C ALA A 9 -36.39 -82.97 -35.07
N VAL A 10 -37.37 -83.86 -35.22
CA VAL A 10 -37.29 -85.15 -35.94
C VAL A 10 -37.81 -84.93 -37.38
N CYS A 11 -37.84 -85.99 -38.21
CA CYS A 11 -38.48 -86.11 -39.53
C CYS A 11 -37.58 -85.72 -40.74
N LEU A 12 -37.67 -86.38 -41.93
CA LEU A 12 -38.44 -87.59 -42.31
C LEU A 12 -37.80 -88.35 -43.50
N ALA A 13 -38.13 -89.65 -43.60
CA ALA A 13 -38.31 -90.54 -44.76
C ALA A 13 -37.76 -90.24 -46.18
N THR A 14 -37.27 -91.31 -46.84
CA THR A 14 -37.98 -92.07 -47.92
C THR A 14 -37.44 -93.52 -47.90
N MET A 15 -38.27 -94.58 -47.92
CA MET A 15 -38.84 -95.28 -49.10
C MET A 15 -37.78 -95.65 -50.16
N LEU A 16 -37.74 -96.88 -50.72
CA LEU A 16 -38.83 -97.83 -51.00
C LEU A 16 -38.56 -99.28 -50.54
N SER A 17 -39.63 -100.07 -50.46
CA SER A 17 -39.61 -101.54 -50.44
C SER A 17 -40.33 -102.10 -51.67
N THR A 18 -39.89 -103.27 -52.15
CA THR A 18 -40.70 -104.15 -53.02
C THR A 18 -40.36 -105.61 -52.73
N THR A 19 -41.39 -106.44 -52.62
CA THR A 19 -41.32 -107.89 -52.36
C THR A 19 -41.73 -108.70 -53.61
N SER A 20 -41.65 -110.03 -53.46
CA SER A 20 -42.52 -111.02 -54.11
C SER A 20 -42.09 -111.68 -55.43
N VAL A 21 -41.69 -112.94 -55.30
CA VAL A 21 -42.21 -114.14 -56.00
C VAL A 21 -42.64 -114.01 -57.47
N TYR A 22 -42.00 -114.82 -58.33
CA TYR A 22 -42.73 -115.70 -59.24
C TYR A 22 -42.07 -117.10 -59.30
N SER A 23 -42.84 -118.12 -59.67
CA SER A 23 -42.44 -119.54 -59.78
C SER A 23 -43.32 -120.23 -60.82
N ILE A 24 -43.14 -121.56 -61.02
CA ILE A 24 -43.75 -122.41 -62.08
C ILE A 24 -43.02 -122.24 -63.43
N ALA A 25 -42.40 -123.22 -64.11
CA ALA A 25 -42.33 -124.70 -64.11
C ALA A 25 -43.15 -125.43 -65.21
N ALA A 26 -42.77 -126.70 -65.50
CA ALA A 26 -43.25 -127.60 -66.58
C ALA A 26 -42.85 -127.20 -68.02
N ALA A 27 -42.63 -128.10 -69.00
CA ALA A 27 -42.28 -129.54 -69.05
C ALA A 27 -41.73 -129.87 -70.48
N GLU A 28 -41.53 -131.10 -71.03
CA GLU A 28 -41.67 -132.54 -70.70
C GLU A 28 -40.51 -133.29 -71.44
N LYS A 29 -39.83 -134.30 -70.85
CA LYS A 29 -40.05 -135.78 -70.91
C LYS A 29 -39.48 -136.54 -72.15
N PRO A 30 -39.32 -137.90 -72.09
CA PRO A 30 -38.20 -138.61 -72.74
C PRO A 30 -38.63 -139.68 -73.77
N VAL A 31 -37.68 -140.50 -74.27
CA VAL A 31 -37.89 -141.93 -74.67
C VAL A 31 -36.56 -142.73 -74.74
N THR A 32 -36.60 -144.02 -75.09
CA THR A 32 -35.69 -145.10 -74.67
C THR A 32 -34.79 -145.74 -75.75
N GLN A 33 -34.03 -146.78 -75.37
CA GLN A 33 -33.19 -147.66 -76.19
C GLN A 33 -33.95 -148.38 -77.35
N THR A 34 -33.29 -148.71 -78.48
CA THR A 34 -32.88 -150.11 -78.85
C THR A 34 -32.34 -150.28 -80.30
N SER A 35 -31.42 -151.26 -80.45
CA SER A 35 -31.17 -152.19 -81.59
C SER A 35 -30.91 -151.79 -83.06
N SER A 36 -29.67 -152.08 -83.51
CA SER A 36 -29.28 -152.89 -84.71
C SER A 36 -29.51 -152.47 -86.20
N ARG A 37 -28.39 -152.48 -86.97
CA ARG A 37 -28.11 -153.30 -88.20
C ARG A 37 -27.76 -152.57 -89.53
N ALA A 38 -26.49 -152.70 -89.96
CA ALA A 38 -25.95 -152.74 -91.34
C ALA A 38 -26.06 -151.44 -92.24
N THR A 39 -25.21 -151.13 -93.24
CA THR A 39 -23.92 -151.69 -93.77
C THR A 39 -23.17 -150.63 -94.61
N ASN A 40 -21.83 -150.78 -94.78
CA ASN A 40 -20.88 -150.30 -95.85
C ASN A 40 -21.26 -149.13 -96.82
N VAL A 41 -20.34 -148.27 -97.32
CA VAL A 41 -19.19 -148.55 -98.23
C VAL A 41 -18.24 -147.30 -98.36
N LEU A 42 -16.90 -147.45 -98.19
CA LEU A 42 -15.73 -146.67 -98.73
C LEU A 42 -15.63 -145.11 -98.59
N LYS A 43 -14.47 -144.42 -98.75
CA LYS A 43 -13.07 -144.58 -98.23
C LYS A 43 -12.18 -143.33 -98.53
N ALA A 44 -11.06 -143.19 -97.79
CA ALA A 44 -9.79 -142.45 -98.07
C ALA A 44 -9.60 -140.97 -97.60
N SER A 45 -8.64 -140.72 -96.67
CA SER A 45 -7.81 -139.47 -96.54
C SER A 45 -6.83 -139.48 -95.32
N ASP A 46 -6.04 -140.53 -95.10
CA ASP A 46 -5.44 -140.82 -93.77
C ASP A 46 -4.17 -140.03 -93.33
N ASN A 47 -3.63 -139.08 -94.12
CA ASN A 47 -2.26 -138.54 -93.87
C ASN A 47 -2.22 -137.18 -93.11
N ASP A 48 -3.09 -136.21 -93.44
CA ASP A 48 -3.05 -134.88 -92.79
C ASP A 48 -3.64 -134.90 -91.36
N ASP A 49 -4.58 -135.82 -91.10
CA ASP A 49 -5.23 -136.00 -89.79
C ASP A 49 -4.25 -136.44 -88.70
N GLN A 50 -3.24 -137.26 -89.02
CA GLN A 50 -2.19 -137.60 -88.04
C GLN A 50 -1.34 -136.38 -87.65
N LYS A 51 -1.11 -135.43 -88.57
CA LYS A 51 -0.44 -134.16 -88.23
C LYS A 51 -1.34 -133.28 -87.38
N ALA A 52 -2.62 -133.18 -87.71
CA ALA A 52 -3.60 -132.42 -86.93
C ALA A 52 -3.72 -132.97 -85.49
N LEU A 53 -3.79 -134.30 -85.32
CA LEU A 53 -3.88 -134.94 -84.00
C LEU A 53 -2.63 -134.68 -83.14
N LYS A 54 -1.43 -134.87 -83.70
CA LYS A 54 -0.16 -134.60 -82.98
C LYS A 54 -0.01 -133.12 -82.61
N ALA A 55 -0.40 -132.21 -83.50
CA ALA A 55 -0.39 -130.76 -83.22
C ALA A 55 -1.37 -130.37 -82.11
N LYS A 56 -2.59 -130.94 -82.10
CA LYS A 56 -3.59 -130.73 -81.03
C LYS A 56 -3.06 -131.17 -79.67
N GLU A 57 -2.50 -132.37 -79.54
CA GLU A 57 -1.99 -132.85 -78.25
C GLU A 57 -0.81 -132.03 -77.73
N ALA A 58 0.11 -131.61 -78.61
CA ALA A 58 1.17 -130.67 -78.24
C ALA A 58 0.60 -129.33 -77.72
N ALA A 59 -0.38 -128.76 -78.43
CA ALA A 59 -1.03 -127.52 -78.04
C ALA A 59 -1.81 -127.63 -76.70
N LYS A 60 -2.51 -128.74 -76.45
CA LYS A 60 -3.15 -129.02 -75.16
C LYS A 60 -2.12 -129.07 -74.03
N LYS A 61 -1.02 -129.82 -74.23
CA LYS A 61 0.05 -129.96 -73.22
C LYS A 61 0.70 -128.61 -72.90
N GLU A 62 0.96 -127.78 -73.92
CA GLU A 62 1.41 -126.39 -73.74
C GLU A 62 0.41 -125.52 -72.98
N LEU A 63 -0.88 -125.58 -73.32
CA LEU A 63 -1.93 -124.77 -72.68
C LEU A 63 -2.10 -125.16 -71.20
N THR A 64 -2.08 -126.45 -70.87
CA THR A 64 -2.13 -126.96 -69.49
C THR A 64 -0.88 -126.55 -68.70
N ALA A 65 0.32 -126.67 -69.28
CA ALA A 65 1.56 -126.23 -68.62
C ALA A 65 1.57 -124.71 -68.37
N TYR A 66 1.10 -123.92 -69.34
CA TYR A 66 0.98 -122.47 -69.22
C TYR A 66 -0.06 -122.06 -68.17
N ALA A 67 -1.24 -122.69 -68.15
CA ALA A 67 -2.26 -122.46 -67.14
C ALA A 67 -1.79 -122.84 -65.73
N ASN A 68 -1.08 -123.96 -65.58
CA ASN A 68 -0.48 -124.34 -64.29
C ASN A 68 0.56 -123.31 -63.84
N SER A 69 1.51 -122.91 -64.71
CA SER A 69 2.48 -121.85 -64.39
C SER A 69 1.83 -120.53 -63.96
N ILE A 70 0.63 -120.22 -64.47
CA ILE A 70 -0.15 -119.05 -64.06
C ILE A 70 -0.88 -119.29 -62.73
N LYS A 71 -1.44 -120.49 -62.48
CA LYS A 71 -1.97 -120.86 -61.16
C LYS A 71 -0.89 -120.79 -60.07
N ASP A 72 0.32 -121.25 -60.36
CA ASP A 72 1.46 -121.19 -59.43
C ASP A 72 1.82 -119.73 -59.09
N LYS A 73 1.85 -118.84 -60.10
CA LYS A 73 2.03 -117.40 -59.90
C LYS A 73 0.93 -116.80 -59.02
N VAL A 74 -0.35 -117.08 -59.31
CA VAL A 74 -1.48 -116.65 -58.48
C VAL A 74 -1.37 -117.17 -57.05
N ASN A 75 -1.05 -118.45 -56.87
CA ASN A 75 -0.86 -119.06 -55.55
C ASN A 75 0.30 -118.43 -54.77
N SER A 76 1.35 -117.97 -55.46
CA SER A 76 2.49 -117.25 -54.87
C SER A 76 2.25 -115.76 -54.59
N ASP A 77 1.23 -115.13 -55.18
CA ASP A 77 0.97 -113.69 -55.01
C ASP A 77 0.45 -113.36 -53.61
N ASN A 78 1.34 -112.91 -52.72
CA ASN A 78 0.98 -112.57 -51.33
C ASN A 78 0.10 -111.30 -51.20
N THR A 79 -0.12 -110.55 -52.28
CA THR A 79 -1.10 -109.45 -52.30
C THR A 79 -2.54 -109.95 -52.46
N LEU A 80 -2.75 -111.23 -52.76
CA LEU A 80 -4.06 -111.89 -52.79
C LEU A 80 -4.35 -112.63 -51.49
N THR A 81 -5.61 -112.63 -51.08
CA THR A 81 -6.13 -113.53 -50.03
C THR A 81 -6.35 -114.95 -50.56
N THR A 82 -6.60 -115.90 -49.66
CA THR A 82 -6.89 -117.31 -49.98
C THR A 82 -8.14 -117.44 -50.87
N GLU A 83 -9.16 -116.62 -50.60
CA GLU A 83 -10.41 -116.57 -51.37
C GLU A 83 -10.20 -115.95 -52.76
N GLU A 84 -9.37 -114.92 -52.88
CA GLU A 84 -9.00 -114.29 -54.15
C GLU A 84 -8.16 -115.24 -55.02
N LYS A 85 -7.18 -115.92 -54.42
CA LYS A 85 -6.38 -116.98 -55.08
C LYS A 85 -7.26 -118.08 -55.62
N LYS A 86 -8.18 -118.60 -54.80
CA LYS A 86 -9.16 -119.61 -55.25
C LYS A 86 -10.03 -119.08 -56.39
N SER A 87 -10.59 -117.86 -56.27
CA SER A 87 -11.42 -117.27 -57.31
C SER A 87 -10.67 -117.07 -58.64
N ALA A 88 -9.37 -116.76 -58.60
CA ALA A 88 -8.51 -116.66 -59.79
C ALA A 88 -8.18 -118.04 -60.38
N VAL A 89 -7.81 -119.02 -59.54
CA VAL A 89 -7.59 -120.41 -59.95
C VAL A 89 -8.84 -121.00 -60.63
N ASP A 90 -10.02 -120.85 -60.03
CA ASP A 90 -11.30 -121.29 -60.59
C ASP A 90 -11.58 -120.66 -61.97
N LYS A 91 -11.16 -119.41 -62.20
CA LYS A 91 -11.27 -118.72 -63.50
C LYS A 91 -10.26 -119.25 -64.52
N ILE A 92 -9.01 -119.46 -64.11
CA ILE A 92 -7.95 -120.04 -64.95
C ILE A 92 -8.32 -121.44 -65.41
N GLU A 93 -8.89 -122.28 -64.54
CA GLU A 93 -9.31 -123.64 -64.90
C GLU A 93 -10.52 -123.65 -65.84
N LYS A 94 -11.49 -122.75 -65.62
CA LYS A 94 -12.60 -122.52 -66.57
C LYS A 94 -12.10 -121.97 -67.93
N ALA A 95 -11.05 -121.16 -67.94
CA ALA A 95 -10.41 -120.68 -69.18
C ALA A 95 -9.64 -121.81 -69.88
N LEU A 96 -8.90 -122.64 -69.15
CA LEU A 96 -8.18 -123.81 -69.68
C LEU A 96 -9.14 -124.84 -70.29
N ALA A 97 -10.26 -125.14 -69.62
CA ALA A 97 -11.28 -126.06 -70.15
C ALA A 97 -11.86 -125.56 -71.49
N ARG A 98 -12.14 -124.26 -71.61
CA ARG A 98 -12.57 -123.62 -72.86
C ARG A 98 -11.49 -123.68 -73.93
N ALA A 99 -10.23 -123.42 -73.57
CA ALA A 99 -9.08 -123.47 -74.48
C ALA A 99 -8.85 -124.87 -75.07
N ILE A 100 -8.86 -125.90 -74.23
CA ILE A 100 -8.73 -127.31 -74.66
C ILE A 100 -9.90 -127.68 -75.59
N ASN A 101 -11.12 -127.23 -75.29
CA ASN A 101 -12.26 -127.48 -76.16
C ASN A 101 -12.13 -126.81 -77.54
N GLN A 102 -11.66 -125.56 -77.61
CA GLN A 102 -11.42 -124.92 -78.91
C GLN A 102 -10.32 -125.62 -79.73
N VAL A 103 -9.26 -126.12 -79.09
CA VAL A 103 -8.22 -126.93 -79.78
C VAL A 103 -8.80 -128.25 -80.32
N ASN A 104 -9.76 -128.89 -79.64
CA ASN A 104 -10.40 -130.11 -80.14
C ASN A 104 -11.15 -129.88 -81.47
N ILE A 105 -11.84 -128.74 -81.62
CA ILE A 105 -12.76 -128.43 -82.73
C ILE A 105 -12.03 -128.12 -84.06
N LEU A 106 -10.71 -127.86 -84.02
CA LEU A 106 -9.94 -127.51 -85.22
C LEU A 106 -9.82 -128.66 -86.22
N HIS A 107 -10.31 -128.50 -87.45
CA HIS A 107 -10.23 -129.54 -88.48
C HIS A 107 -8.87 -129.64 -89.20
N THR A 108 -7.94 -128.70 -89.00
CA THR A 108 -6.60 -128.74 -89.65
C THR A 108 -5.48 -128.27 -88.72
N HIS A 109 -4.25 -128.71 -88.99
CA HIS A 109 -3.07 -128.34 -88.21
C HIS A 109 -2.69 -126.85 -88.34
N LYS A 110 -3.00 -126.20 -89.47
CA LYS A 110 -2.54 -124.84 -89.81
C LYS A 110 -2.99 -123.73 -88.84
N TYR A 111 -4.14 -123.89 -88.19
CA TYR A 111 -4.69 -122.88 -87.27
C TYR A 111 -4.34 -123.11 -85.79
N VAL A 112 -3.69 -124.23 -85.47
CA VAL A 112 -3.43 -124.64 -84.08
C VAL A 112 -2.58 -123.62 -83.33
N ASP A 113 -1.52 -123.07 -83.93
CA ASP A 113 -0.67 -122.08 -83.26
C ASP A 113 -1.34 -120.72 -83.05
N LEU A 114 -2.27 -120.33 -83.93
CA LEU A 114 -3.03 -119.08 -83.81
C LEU A 114 -3.99 -119.16 -82.62
N ILE A 115 -4.81 -120.21 -82.56
CA ILE A 115 -5.71 -120.46 -81.43
C ILE A 115 -4.93 -120.71 -80.14
N LYS A 116 -3.79 -121.42 -80.18
CA LYS A 116 -2.90 -121.59 -79.01
C LYS A 116 -2.43 -120.25 -78.45
N ARG A 117 -2.13 -119.26 -79.31
CA ARG A 117 -1.75 -117.90 -78.88
C ARG A 117 -2.91 -117.14 -78.25
N GLU A 118 -4.07 -117.13 -78.91
CA GLU A 118 -5.29 -116.46 -78.42
C GLU A 118 -5.78 -117.06 -77.09
N MET A 119 -5.76 -118.39 -76.97
CA MET A 119 -6.16 -119.07 -75.74
C MET A 119 -5.16 -118.85 -74.59
N LYS A 120 -3.84 -118.78 -74.86
CA LYS A 120 -2.87 -118.34 -73.85
C LYS A 120 -3.17 -116.92 -73.37
N GLN A 121 -3.50 -115.98 -74.26
CA GLN A 121 -3.93 -114.64 -73.85
C GLN A 121 -5.16 -114.68 -72.92
N LYS A 122 -6.23 -115.40 -73.31
CA LYS A 122 -7.46 -115.52 -72.50
C LYS A 122 -7.24 -116.20 -71.14
N ILE A 123 -6.30 -117.15 -71.05
CA ILE A 123 -5.86 -117.76 -69.78
C ILE A 123 -5.09 -116.75 -68.92
N GLY A 124 -4.24 -115.91 -69.53
CA GLY A 124 -3.56 -114.81 -68.84
C GLY A 124 -4.53 -113.77 -68.29
N GLU A 125 -5.48 -113.30 -69.10
CA GLU A 125 -6.54 -112.37 -68.68
C GLU A 125 -7.38 -112.92 -67.51
N ALA A 126 -7.68 -114.23 -67.51
CA ALA A 126 -8.42 -114.90 -66.44
C ALA A 126 -7.72 -114.90 -65.07
N SER A 127 -6.40 -114.70 -65.01
CA SER A 127 -5.61 -114.62 -63.77
C SER A 127 -5.66 -113.24 -63.10
N VAL A 128 -6.12 -112.20 -63.80
CA VAL A 128 -6.06 -110.81 -63.30
C VAL A 128 -7.15 -110.56 -62.26
N VAL A 129 -6.77 -110.61 -60.98
CA VAL A 129 -7.64 -110.17 -59.88
C VAL A 129 -7.69 -108.65 -59.85
N LYS A 130 -8.80 -108.10 -60.34
CA LYS A 130 -9.19 -106.70 -60.13
C LYS A 130 -9.83 -106.55 -58.75
N ASN A 131 -9.74 -105.35 -58.17
CA ASN A 131 -10.36 -104.99 -56.89
C ASN A 131 -9.87 -105.83 -55.68
N LYS A 132 -8.55 -106.02 -55.55
CA LYS A 132 -7.95 -106.74 -54.41
C LYS A 132 -8.39 -106.11 -53.07
N ILE A 133 -8.87 -106.94 -52.14
CA ILE A 133 -9.45 -106.50 -50.86
C ILE A 133 -8.42 -105.79 -49.97
N LYS A 134 -7.14 -106.18 -50.06
CA LYS A 134 -6.03 -105.50 -49.38
C LYS A 134 -5.89 -104.05 -49.86
N ASP A 135 -5.86 -103.82 -51.17
CA ASP A 135 -5.71 -102.47 -51.76
C ASP A 135 -6.88 -101.56 -51.42
N ILE A 136 -8.11 -102.10 -51.44
CA ILE A 136 -9.32 -101.37 -51.04
C ILE A 136 -9.26 -101.02 -49.55
N SER A 137 -8.85 -101.96 -48.70
CA SER A 137 -8.76 -101.73 -47.25
C SER A 137 -7.69 -100.70 -46.89
N LYS A 138 -6.55 -100.69 -47.59
CA LYS A 138 -5.52 -99.64 -47.43
C LYS A 138 -6.04 -98.26 -47.83
N LYS A 139 -6.80 -98.15 -48.93
CA LYS A 139 -7.44 -96.88 -49.33
C LYS A 139 -8.40 -96.35 -48.27
N VAL A 140 -9.21 -97.22 -47.65
CA VAL A 140 -10.08 -96.83 -46.52
C VAL A 140 -9.27 -96.33 -45.33
N ILE A 141 -8.15 -96.97 -45.00
CA ILE A 141 -7.22 -96.46 -43.95
C ILE A 141 -6.67 -95.07 -44.32
N ASP A 142 -6.27 -94.83 -45.57
CA ASP A 142 -5.79 -93.52 -46.03
C ASP A 142 -6.90 -92.45 -46.10
N GLU A 143 -8.17 -92.82 -46.26
CA GLU A 143 -9.33 -91.92 -46.21
C GLU A 143 -9.72 -91.56 -44.77
N GLU A 144 -9.76 -92.54 -43.87
CA GLU A 144 -10.02 -92.29 -42.44
C GLU A 144 -8.88 -91.51 -41.77
N LEU A 145 -7.62 -91.75 -42.15
CA LEU A 145 -6.49 -90.94 -41.71
C LEU A 145 -6.64 -89.46 -42.11
N LYS A 146 -7.13 -89.17 -43.32
CA LYS A 146 -7.41 -87.79 -43.77
C LYS A 146 -8.54 -87.14 -42.99
N LYS A 147 -9.61 -87.90 -42.67
CA LYS A 147 -10.71 -87.42 -41.81
C LYS A 147 -10.20 -87.10 -40.40
N GLN A 148 -9.38 -87.99 -39.83
CA GLN A 148 -8.78 -87.79 -38.52
C GLN A 148 -7.83 -86.58 -38.49
N PHE A 149 -7.01 -86.38 -39.53
CA PHE A 149 -6.21 -85.15 -39.65
C PHE A 149 -7.07 -83.89 -39.68
N LYS A 150 -8.24 -83.91 -40.33
CA LYS A 150 -9.17 -82.77 -40.31
C LYS A 150 -9.63 -82.47 -38.88
N ILE A 151 -10.14 -83.49 -38.18
CA ILE A 151 -10.60 -83.40 -36.78
C ILE A 151 -9.49 -82.86 -35.85
N ILE A 152 -8.26 -83.36 -35.98
CA ILE A 152 -7.11 -82.88 -35.19
C ILE A 152 -6.81 -81.40 -35.48
N ASN A 153 -6.81 -80.99 -36.75
CA ASN A 153 -6.50 -79.60 -37.12
C ASN A 153 -7.58 -78.61 -36.65
N GLU A 154 -8.85 -79.04 -36.60
CA GLU A 154 -10.01 -78.25 -36.15
C GLU A 154 -10.18 -78.22 -34.61
N ALA A 155 -9.28 -78.83 -33.83
CA ALA A 155 -9.33 -78.79 -32.37
C ALA A 155 -8.81 -77.45 -31.80
N ASP A 156 -9.66 -76.43 -31.66
CA ASP A 156 -9.23 -75.06 -31.34
C ASP A 156 -8.54 -74.88 -29.96
N ASP A 157 -8.90 -75.69 -28.96
CA ASP A 157 -8.24 -75.69 -27.64
C ASP A 157 -6.80 -76.26 -27.65
N SER A 158 -6.38 -76.92 -28.75
CA SER A 158 -5.06 -77.54 -28.87
C SER A 158 -4.04 -76.64 -29.58
N THR A 159 -2.79 -76.66 -29.12
CA THR A 159 -1.67 -76.03 -29.82
C THR A 159 -1.18 -76.86 -31.02
N MET A 160 -0.39 -76.24 -31.89
CA MET A 160 0.22 -76.87 -33.06
C MET A 160 1.11 -78.06 -32.67
N GLU A 161 1.79 -77.98 -31.52
CA GLU A 161 2.60 -79.06 -30.97
C GLU A 161 1.75 -80.24 -30.48
N GLU A 162 0.64 -79.96 -29.77
CA GLU A 162 -0.34 -80.97 -29.34
C GLU A 162 -1.02 -81.64 -30.55
N LYS A 163 -1.36 -80.86 -31.60
CA LYS A 163 -1.92 -81.34 -32.88
C LYS A 163 -0.92 -82.21 -33.66
N ASN A 164 0.33 -81.78 -33.79
CA ASN A 164 1.36 -82.53 -34.51
C ASN A 164 1.65 -83.89 -33.85
N LYS A 165 1.68 -83.95 -32.51
CA LYS A 165 1.81 -85.21 -31.75
C LYS A 165 0.66 -86.19 -32.04
N ALA A 166 -0.57 -85.68 -32.13
CA ALA A 166 -1.73 -86.50 -32.50
C ALA A 166 -1.70 -86.95 -33.98
N ILE A 167 -1.28 -86.08 -34.90
CA ILE A 167 -1.07 -86.40 -36.32
C ILE A 167 -0.02 -87.50 -36.49
N GLU A 168 1.09 -87.46 -35.74
CA GLU A 168 2.12 -88.49 -35.76
C GLU A 168 1.62 -89.82 -35.20
N SER A 169 0.86 -89.79 -34.10
CA SER A 169 0.17 -90.96 -33.55
C SER A 169 -0.76 -91.62 -34.58
N ALA A 170 -1.60 -90.83 -35.26
CA ALA A 170 -2.54 -91.31 -36.26
C ALA A 170 -1.81 -91.93 -37.47
N LYS A 171 -0.71 -91.31 -37.94
CA LYS A 171 0.16 -91.86 -39.01
C LYS A 171 0.75 -93.21 -38.62
N LYS A 172 1.33 -93.30 -37.42
CA LYS A 172 1.97 -94.53 -36.91
C LYS A 172 0.98 -95.69 -36.83
N GLU A 173 -0.26 -95.39 -36.43
CA GLU A 173 -1.33 -96.37 -36.33
C GLU A 173 -1.91 -96.79 -37.69
N ALA A 174 -2.03 -95.85 -38.65
CA ALA A 174 -2.39 -96.16 -40.02
C ALA A 174 -1.38 -97.08 -40.73
N GLU A 175 -0.07 -96.86 -40.53
CA GLU A 175 0.96 -97.76 -41.08
C GLU A 175 0.96 -99.14 -40.39
N LYS A 176 0.66 -99.20 -39.08
CA LYS A 176 0.42 -100.46 -38.35
C LYS A 176 -0.80 -101.20 -38.90
N ALA A 177 -1.89 -100.50 -39.21
CA ALA A 177 -3.08 -101.06 -39.86
C ALA A 177 -2.77 -101.60 -41.28
N LYS A 178 -2.06 -100.83 -42.12
CA LYS A 178 -1.63 -101.27 -43.46
C LYS A 178 -0.77 -102.54 -43.40
N LYS A 179 0.19 -102.59 -42.47
CA LYS A 179 1.04 -103.78 -42.24
C LYS A 179 0.22 -105.00 -41.80
N ASN A 180 -0.80 -104.81 -40.98
CA ASN A 180 -1.71 -105.90 -40.58
C ASN A 180 -2.58 -106.38 -41.76
N ILE A 181 -3.04 -105.47 -42.63
CA ILE A 181 -3.74 -105.80 -43.88
C ILE A 181 -2.84 -106.58 -44.85
N ASP A 182 -1.55 -106.24 -44.95
CA ASP A 182 -0.59 -106.99 -45.76
C ASP A 182 -0.35 -108.42 -45.24
N ASN A 183 -0.23 -108.58 -43.93
CA ASN A 183 0.02 -109.87 -43.29
C ASN A 183 -1.20 -110.83 -43.30
N ALA A 184 -2.42 -110.30 -43.46
CA ALA A 184 -3.66 -111.08 -43.47
C ALA A 184 -3.71 -112.06 -44.65
N LYS A 185 -4.29 -113.26 -44.43
CA LYS A 185 -4.33 -114.37 -45.40
C LYS A 185 -5.73 -114.62 -45.97
N THR A 186 -6.76 -114.16 -45.27
CA THR A 186 -8.19 -114.31 -45.62
C THR A 186 -8.88 -112.95 -45.75
N ASN A 187 -10.00 -112.93 -46.47
CA ASN A 187 -10.84 -111.74 -46.57
C ASN A 187 -11.31 -111.24 -45.19
N THR A 188 -11.61 -112.16 -44.28
CA THR A 188 -12.06 -111.86 -42.91
C THR A 188 -10.96 -111.20 -42.08
N GLU A 189 -9.72 -111.68 -42.14
CA GLU A 189 -8.58 -111.07 -41.45
C GLU A 189 -8.28 -109.66 -42.01
N VAL A 190 -8.32 -109.47 -43.33
CA VAL A 190 -8.15 -108.14 -43.95
C VAL A 190 -9.22 -107.17 -43.46
N GLN A 191 -10.48 -107.60 -43.46
CA GLN A 191 -11.62 -106.80 -43.02
C GLN A 191 -11.58 -106.51 -41.50
N LYS A 192 -11.05 -107.43 -40.68
CA LYS A 192 -10.79 -107.17 -39.25
C LYS A 192 -9.65 -106.15 -39.08
N ALA A 193 -8.49 -106.37 -39.72
CA ALA A 193 -7.34 -105.48 -39.63
C ALA A 193 -7.66 -104.04 -40.08
N LYS A 194 -8.52 -103.89 -41.09
CA LYS A 194 -9.08 -102.60 -41.51
C LYS A 194 -9.89 -101.95 -40.38
N ASN A 195 -10.86 -102.66 -39.80
CA ASN A 195 -11.75 -102.10 -38.78
C ASN A 195 -11.01 -101.79 -37.47
N ASP A 196 -10.13 -102.68 -37.01
CA ASP A 196 -9.25 -102.44 -35.86
C ASP A 196 -8.40 -101.18 -36.09
N GLY A 197 -7.79 -101.05 -37.28
CA GLY A 197 -6.96 -99.92 -37.66
C GLY A 197 -7.70 -98.59 -37.68
N VAL A 198 -8.91 -98.54 -38.26
CA VAL A 198 -9.77 -97.34 -38.22
C VAL A 198 -10.10 -96.95 -36.78
N ALA A 199 -10.46 -97.92 -35.93
CA ALA A 199 -10.82 -97.67 -34.53
C ALA A 199 -9.66 -97.14 -33.69
N GLU A 200 -8.41 -97.57 -33.95
CA GLU A 200 -7.23 -97.01 -33.26
C GLU A 200 -6.82 -95.64 -33.84
N ILE A 201 -6.95 -95.40 -35.15
CA ILE A 201 -6.73 -94.06 -35.76
C ILE A 201 -7.67 -93.00 -35.14
N HIS A 202 -8.95 -93.31 -34.95
CA HIS A 202 -9.93 -92.40 -34.35
C HIS A 202 -9.65 -92.06 -32.86
N LYS A 203 -8.77 -92.80 -32.18
CA LYS A 203 -8.32 -92.46 -30.81
C LYS A 203 -7.19 -91.44 -30.77
N SER A 204 -6.48 -91.22 -31.87
CA SER A 204 -5.36 -90.27 -31.95
C SER A 204 -5.86 -88.82 -31.97
N ASN A 205 -6.26 -88.32 -30.81
CA ASN A 205 -6.71 -86.95 -30.57
C ASN A 205 -5.66 -86.15 -29.77
N PRO A 206 -5.63 -84.80 -29.85
CA PRO A 206 -4.71 -83.98 -29.06
C PRO A 206 -4.97 -84.03 -27.56
N GLU A 207 -3.89 -83.94 -26.76
CA GLU A 207 -3.98 -83.75 -25.30
C GLU A 207 -4.00 -82.25 -24.95
N SER A 208 -5.09 -81.54 -25.24
CA SER A 208 -5.23 -80.08 -25.04
C SER A 208 -5.07 -79.64 -23.57
N LYS A 209 -3.83 -79.37 -23.14
CA LYS A 209 -3.50 -79.07 -21.73
C LYS A 209 -2.81 -77.72 -21.55
N VAL A 210 -2.12 -77.23 -22.58
CA VAL A 210 -1.30 -76.02 -22.47
C VAL A 210 -2.16 -74.76 -22.31
N LYS A 211 -3.19 -74.55 -23.15
CA LYS A 211 -4.14 -73.44 -22.99
C LYS A 211 -4.87 -73.48 -21.64
N GLU A 212 -5.37 -74.65 -21.26
CA GLU A 212 -6.10 -74.84 -19.99
C GLU A 212 -5.24 -74.48 -18.77
N THR A 213 -3.99 -74.93 -18.73
CA THR A 213 -3.05 -74.68 -17.63
C THR A 213 -2.70 -73.19 -17.52
N ALA A 214 -2.49 -72.51 -18.65
CA ALA A 214 -2.24 -71.07 -18.67
C ALA A 214 -3.44 -70.26 -18.16
N ARG A 215 -4.67 -70.59 -18.62
CA ARG A 215 -5.92 -69.95 -18.14
C ARG A 215 -6.07 -70.11 -16.62
N LYS A 216 -5.89 -71.32 -16.07
CA LYS A 216 -5.90 -71.59 -14.62
C LYS A 216 -4.85 -70.80 -13.84
N THR A 217 -3.64 -70.66 -14.38
CA THR A 217 -2.54 -69.92 -13.72
C THR A 217 -2.88 -68.43 -13.61
N ILE A 218 -3.44 -67.83 -14.67
CA ILE A 218 -3.86 -66.43 -14.67
C ILE A 218 -4.98 -66.19 -13.67
N ASP A 219 -6.00 -67.06 -13.62
CA ASP A 219 -7.11 -66.95 -12.66
C ASP A 219 -6.63 -66.99 -11.20
N SER A 220 -5.65 -67.83 -10.88
CA SER A 220 -5.04 -67.91 -9.55
C SER A 220 -4.32 -66.60 -9.16
N VAL A 221 -3.52 -66.05 -10.06
CA VAL A 221 -2.80 -64.77 -9.82
C VAL A 221 -3.75 -63.58 -9.77
N ALA A 222 -4.80 -63.57 -10.59
CA ALA A 222 -5.85 -62.57 -10.56
C ALA A 222 -6.58 -62.58 -9.20
N LYS A 223 -6.98 -63.76 -8.71
CA LYS A 223 -7.60 -63.89 -7.39
C LYS A 223 -6.68 -63.39 -6.28
N GLU A 224 -5.40 -63.80 -6.27
CA GLU A 224 -4.42 -63.34 -5.26
C GLU A 224 -4.29 -61.81 -5.23
N GLN A 225 -4.40 -61.14 -6.38
CA GLN A 225 -4.36 -59.68 -6.47
C GLN A 225 -5.69 -59.02 -6.07
N LEU A 226 -6.83 -59.61 -6.45
CA LEU A 226 -8.16 -59.15 -6.04
C LEU A 226 -8.34 -59.25 -4.53
N ASP A 227 -7.91 -60.35 -3.91
CA ASP A 227 -7.98 -60.54 -2.46
C ASP A 227 -7.16 -59.46 -1.72
N LYS A 228 -6.00 -59.04 -2.24
CA LYS A 228 -5.22 -57.89 -1.71
C LYS A 228 -5.94 -56.55 -1.90
N ILE A 229 -6.53 -56.32 -3.09
CA ILE A 229 -7.30 -55.10 -3.39
C ILE A 229 -8.55 -54.99 -2.50
N VAL A 230 -9.19 -56.11 -2.15
CA VAL A 230 -10.34 -56.17 -1.23
C VAL A 230 -9.92 -56.03 0.24
N ALA A 231 -8.76 -56.57 0.63
CA ALA A 231 -8.25 -56.47 1.99
C ALA A 231 -7.83 -55.04 2.41
N ASP A 232 -7.47 -54.16 1.47
CA ASP A 232 -7.08 -52.79 1.79
C ASP A 232 -8.28 -51.91 2.21
N LYS A 233 -8.50 -51.81 3.51
CA LYS A 233 -9.56 -50.98 4.11
C LYS A 233 -9.24 -49.47 4.12
N LYS A 234 -8.10 -49.01 3.59
CA LYS A 234 -7.68 -47.60 3.58
C LYS A 234 -8.10 -46.81 2.32
N VAL A 235 -8.72 -47.47 1.34
CA VAL A 235 -9.10 -46.88 0.04
C VAL A 235 -10.61 -46.88 -0.17
N LYS A 236 -11.11 -45.98 -1.02
CA LYS A 236 -12.55 -45.88 -1.31
C LYS A 236 -13.07 -47.09 -2.08
N GLU A 237 -14.35 -47.39 -1.91
CA GLU A 237 -15.00 -48.47 -2.65
C GLU A 237 -15.02 -48.20 -4.16
N GLU A 238 -15.17 -46.94 -4.59
CA GLU A 238 -15.13 -46.56 -6.01
C GLU A 238 -13.75 -46.81 -6.64
N GLU A 239 -12.66 -46.46 -5.92
CA GLU A 239 -11.29 -46.72 -6.32
C GLU A 239 -10.99 -48.23 -6.36
N ARG A 240 -11.50 -48.97 -5.37
CA ARG A 240 -11.44 -50.44 -5.31
C ARG A 240 -12.14 -51.06 -6.51
N GLN A 241 -13.39 -50.71 -6.78
CA GLN A 241 -14.19 -51.22 -7.89
C GLN A 241 -13.61 -50.86 -9.26
N MET A 242 -13.04 -49.66 -9.43
CA MET A 242 -12.28 -49.30 -10.64
C MET A 242 -10.98 -50.11 -10.81
N THR A 243 -10.37 -50.57 -9.71
CA THR A 243 -9.14 -51.38 -9.77
C THR A 243 -9.46 -52.85 -10.01
N ILE A 244 -10.50 -53.39 -9.37
CA ILE A 244 -11.08 -54.72 -9.61
C ILE A 244 -11.38 -54.89 -11.11
N LYS A 245 -12.17 -53.97 -11.68
CA LYS A 245 -12.53 -54.00 -13.11
C LYS A 245 -11.32 -54.04 -14.06
N LYS A 246 -10.18 -53.43 -13.70
CA LYS A 246 -8.95 -53.47 -14.50
C LYS A 246 -8.26 -54.83 -14.44
N VAL A 247 -8.30 -55.52 -13.28
CA VAL A 247 -7.82 -56.91 -13.18
C VAL A 247 -8.71 -57.81 -14.03
N ASP A 248 -10.04 -57.71 -13.87
CA ASP A 248 -11.02 -58.51 -14.63
C ASP A 248 -10.89 -58.31 -16.15
N GLU A 249 -10.69 -57.06 -16.60
CA GLU A 249 -10.56 -56.75 -18.03
C GLU A 249 -9.27 -57.31 -18.64
N GLU A 250 -8.14 -57.24 -17.93
CA GLU A 250 -6.87 -57.82 -18.39
C GLU A 250 -6.90 -59.36 -18.35
N VAL A 251 -7.58 -59.98 -17.37
CA VAL A 251 -7.85 -61.43 -17.38
C VAL A 251 -8.71 -61.83 -18.57
N ARG A 252 -9.78 -61.07 -18.85
CA ARG A 252 -10.67 -61.33 -19.99
C ARG A 252 -9.94 -61.22 -21.34
N LYS A 253 -9.07 -60.22 -21.51
CA LYS A 253 -8.19 -60.10 -22.69
C LYS A 253 -7.24 -61.29 -22.78
N ALA A 254 -6.56 -61.62 -21.69
CA ALA A 254 -5.57 -62.70 -21.65
C ALA A 254 -6.15 -64.08 -22.00
N LYS A 255 -7.39 -64.36 -21.58
CA LYS A 255 -8.09 -65.59 -21.99
C LYS A 255 -8.33 -65.61 -23.49
N ALA A 256 -8.90 -64.54 -24.06
CA ALA A 256 -9.08 -64.42 -25.51
C ALA A 256 -7.75 -64.50 -26.29
N ASP A 257 -6.66 -63.91 -25.77
CA ASP A 257 -5.33 -64.00 -26.37
C ASP A 257 -4.81 -65.45 -26.38
N ILE A 258 -4.99 -66.19 -25.27
CA ILE A 258 -4.63 -67.63 -25.17
C ILE A 258 -5.50 -68.49 -26.08
N ASP A 259 -6.80 -68.21 -26.17
CA ASP A 259 -7.73 -68.94 -27.02
C ASP A 259 -7.32 -68.80 -28.50
N ASN A 260 -6.84 -67.62 -28.92
CA ASN A 260 -6.30 -67.36 -30.27
C ASN A 260 -4.86 -67.86 -30.50
N ALA A 261 -4.09 -68.15 -29.45
CA ALA A 261 -2.70 -68.60 -29.56
C ALA A 261 -2.61 -69.97 -30.27
N LYS A 262 -1.56 -70.17 -31.09
CA LYS A 262 -1.41 -71.36 -31.94
C LYS A 262 -0.32 -72.30 -31.47
N THR A 263 0.68 -71.80 -30.74
CA THR A 263 1.86 -72.55 -30.28
C THR A 263 1.97 -72.55 -28.76
N ASN A 264 2.70 -73.52 -28.21
CA ASN A 264 3.03 -73.56 -26.79
C ASN A 264 3.77 -72.29 -26.34
N LYS A 265 4.64 -71.74 -27.19
CA LYS A 265 5.39 -70.52 -26.89
C LYS A 265 4.50 -69.28 -26.79
N GLU A 266 3.56 -69.08 -27.71
CA GLU A 266 2.64 -67.93 -27.64
C GLU A 266 1.82 -67.95 -26.35
N VAL A 267 1.29 -69.13 -25.97
CA VAL A 267 0.54 -69.30 -24.70
C VAL A 267 1.41 -68.94 -23.50
N GLU A 268 2.67 -69.41 -23.47
CA GLU A 268 3.62 -69.13 -22.39
C GLU A 268 4.01 -67.65 -22.30
N ASP A 269 4.28 -66.99 -23.44
CA ASP A 269 4.62 -65.58 -23.53
C ASP A 269 3.43 -64.70 -23.07
N ILE A 270 2.21 -65.02 -23.50
CA ILE A 270 0.97 -64.33 -23.05
C ILE A 270 0.80 -64.50 -21.54
N LYS A 271 0.87 -65.74 -21.04
CA LYS A 271 0.73 -66.07 -19.60
C LYS A 271 1.69 -65.23 -18.75
N ASN A 272 2.97 -65.21 -19.09
CA ASN A 272 4.00 -64.52 -18.31
C ASN A 272 3.86 -62.98 -18.40
N LYS A 273 3.56 -62.44 -19.58
CA LYS A 273 3.27 -61.01 -19.80
C LYS A 273 2.06 -60.53 -18.99
N VAL A 274 1.00 -61.34 -18.92
CA VAL A 274 -0.24 -61.04 -18.19
C VAL A 274 -0.04 -61.15 -16.68
N ILE A 275 0.67 -62.17 -16.20
CA ILE A 275 1.01 -62.31 -14.77
C ILE A 275 1.81 -61.08 -14.28
N ALA A 276 2.75 -60.59 -15.07
CA ALA A 276 3.51 -59.37 -14.77
C ALA A 276 2.61 -58.12 -14.75
N LYS A 277 1.68 -57.98 -15.71
CA LYS A 277 0.67 -56.91 -15.71
C LYS A 277 -0.19 -56.93 -14.44
N ILE A 278 -0.82 -58.07 -14.14
CA ILE A 278 -1.78 -58.20 -13.03
C ILE A 278 -1.13 -57.88 -11.68
N LYS A 279 0.08 -58.40 -11.43
CA LYS A 279 0.84 -58.09 -10.19
C LYS A 279 1.18 -56.60 -10.04
N ASN A 280 1.28 -55.86 -11.14
CA ASN A 280 1.53 -54.42 -11.16
C ASN A 280 0.24 -53.56 -11.10
N ILE A 281 -0.96 -54.16 -11.09
CA ILE A 281 -2.22 -53.42 -10.86
C ILE A 281 -2.38 -53.20 -9.35
N SER A 282 -2.03 -51.99 -8.90
CA SER A 282 -2.19 -51.52 -7.52
C SER A 282 -3.03 -50.24 -7.45
N ILE A 283 -3.61 -49.95 -6.28
CA ILE A 283 -4.36 -48.71 -6.06
C ILE A 283 -3.35 -47.56 -5.91
N LYS A 284 -3.37 -46.60 -6.84
CA LYS A 284 -2.60 -45.35 -6.72
C LYS A 284 -3.39 -44.36 -5.86
N GLN A 285 -3.14 -44.33 -4.55
CA GLN A 285 -3.71 -43.31 -3.68
C GLN A 285 -3.24 -41.89 -4.10
N LYS A 286 -4.21 -41.01 -4.31
CA LYS A 286 -4.06 -39.55 -4.19
C LYS A 286 -5.40 -38.97 -3.72
N SER A 287 -5.66 -39.10 -2.42
CA SER A 287 -6.95 -38.74 -1.83
C SER A 287 -7.13 -37.22 -1.78
N ALA A 288 -8.36 -36.75 -2.05
CA ALA A 288 -8.69 -35.33 -2.05
C ALA A 288 -8.41 -34.64 -0.68
N LYS A 289 -8.39 -35.42 0.40
CA LYS A 289 -8.01 -34.95 1.75
C LYS A 289 -6.58 -34.43 1.81
N GLU A 290 -5.59 -35.15 1.27
CA GLU A 290 -4.18 -34.71 1.37
C GLU A 290 -3.88 -33.50 0.48
N ASP A 291 -4.48 -33.44 -0.72
CA ASP A 291 -4.44 -32.24 -1.55
C ASP A 291 -5.08 -31.03 -0.83
N ALA A 292 -6.23 -31.22 -0.17
CA ALA A 292 -6.90 -30.17 0.59
C ALA A 292 -6.15 -29.72 1.85
N LYS A 293 -5.53 -30.65 2.59
CA LYS A 293 -4.63 -30.32 3.72
C LYS A 293 -3.47 -29.47 3.23
N LYS A 294 -2.79 -29.88 2.15
CA LYS A 294 -1.70 -29.10 1.56
C LYS A 294 -2.18 -27.72 1.10
N GLU A 295 -3.33 -27.64 0.42
CA GLU A 295 -3.91 -26.37 -0.05
C GLU A 295 -4.19 -25.40 1.12
N LEU A 296 -4.63 -25.92 2.28
CA LEU A 296 -4.86 -25.12 3.48
C LEU A 296 -3.56 -24.71 4.18
N THR A 297 -2.57 -25.59 4.30
CA THR A 297 -1.25 -25.25 4.86
C THR A 297 -0.55 -24.20 4.00
N ASP A 298 -0.50 -24.39 2.68
CA ASP A 298 0.06 -23.42 1.72
C ASP A 298 -0.63 -22.05 1.81
N TYR A 299 -1.93 -22.01 2.15
CA TYR A 299 -2.69 -20.77 2.33
C TYR A 299 -2.40 -20.11 3.67
N ALA A 300 -2.34 -20.90 4.75
CA ALA A 300 -2.02 -20.43 6.09
C ALA A 300 -0.58 -19.88 6.17
N GLU A 301 0.40 -20.54 5.52
CA GLU A 301 1.78 -20.03 5.45
C GLU A 301 1.84 -18.66 4.76
N LYS A 302 1.19 -18.51 3.60
CA LYS A 302 1.10 -17.21 2.89
C LYS A 302 0.45 -16.12 3.75
N ALA A 303 -0.58 -16.48 4.53
CA ALA A 303 -1.20 -15.57 5.50
C ALA A 303 -0.22 -15.15 6.62
N LYS A 304 0.53 -16.10 7.21
CA LYS A 304 1.56 -15.80 8.21
C LYS A 304 2.69 -14.93 7.65
N THR A 305 3.17 -15.20 6.44
CA THR A 305 4.18 -14.35 5.77
C THR A 305 3.68 -12.92 5.59
N LYS A 306 2.41 -12.74 5.19
CA LYS A 306 1.79 -11.41 5.07
C LYS A 306 1.66 -10.70 6.42
N ILE A 307 1.22 -11.40 7.48
CA ILE A 307 1.13 -10.85 8.85
C ILE A 307 2.52 -10.41 9.35
N ASN A 308 3.53 -11.28 9.22
CA ASN A 308 4.87 -11.00 9.72
C ASN A 308 5.55 -9.82 8.98
N SER A 309 5.24 -9.65 7.69
CA SER A 309 5.76 -8.54 6.87
C SER A 309 4.97 -7.22 6.99
N ASP A 310 3.76 -7.22 7.60
CA ASP A 310 3.02 -5.98 7.86
C ASP A 310 3.76 -5.11 8.89
N SER A 311 4.30 -3.97 8.48
CA SER A 311 4.99 -3.02 9.36
C SER A 311 4.04 -2.16 10.20
N THR A 312 2.73 -2.17 9.89
CA THR A 312 1.70 -1.44 10.66
C THR A 312 1.28 -2.19 11.93
N LEU A 313 1.62 -3.47 12.06
CA LEU A 313 1.42 -4.29 13.26
C LEU A 313 2.63 -4.24 14.19
N THR A 314 2.37 -4.36 15.50
CA THR A 314 3.39 -4.67 16.51
C THR A 314 3.70 -6.17 16.58
N ASP A 315 4.81 -6.54 17.21
CA ASP A 315 5.21 -7.95 17.34
C ASP A 315 4.21 -8.76 18.20
N GLU A 316 3.53 -8.14 19.17
CA GLU A 316 2.42 -8.77 19.89
C GLU A 316 1.18 -8.98 19.00
N GLU A 317 0.80 -7.98 18.20
CA GLU A 317 -0.34 -8.07 17.27
C GLU A 317 -0.09 -9.14 16.19
N LYS A 318 1.13 -9.23 15.68
CA LYS A 318 1.57 -10.29 14.75
C LYS A 318 1.44 -11.67 15.37
N LYS A 319 1.93 -11.84 16.60
CA LYS A 319 1.81 -13.12 17.33
C LYS A 319 0.35 -13.55 17.45
N THR A 320 -0.54 -12.69 17.94
CA THR A 320 -1.96 -13.00 18.09
C THR A 320 -2.69 -13.20 16.74
N ALA A 321 -2.26 -12.54 15.67
CA ALA A 321 -2.77 -12.80 14.33
C ALA A 321 -2.31 -14.16 13.78
N VAL A 322 -1.05 -14.55 13.98
CA VAL A 322 -0.52 -15.88 13.62
C VAL A 322 -1.20 -16.98 14.42
N GLU A 323 -1.39 -16.82 15.74
CA GLU A 323 -2.11 -17.77 16.60
C GLU A 323 -3.56 -18.03 16.13
N LYS A 324 -4.24 -16.99 15.61
CA LYS A 324 -5.56 -17.14 14.98
C LYS A 324 -5.51 -17.90 13.65
N VAL A 325 -4.49 -17.68 12.81
CA VAL A 325 -4.27 -18.45 11.57
C VAL A 325 -3.99 -19.92 11.89
N ASP A 326 -3.16 -20.22 12.89
CA ASP A 326 -2.89 -21.59 13.35
C ASP A 326 -4.12 -22.28 13.93
N THR A 327 -4.93 -21.55 14.70
CA THR A 327 -6.20 -22.08 15.25
C THR A 327 -7.17 -22.46 14.12
N ALA A 328 -7.34 -21.58 13.12
CA ALA A 328 -8.18 -21.84 11.94
C ALA A 328 -7.65 -23.01 11.10
N LEU A 329 -6.33 -23.07 10.86
CA LEU A 329 -5.69 -24.18 10.14
C LEU A 329 -5.90 -25.51 10.86
N ASN A 330 -5.58 -25.60 12.15
CA ASN A 330 -5.69 -26.85 12.90
C ASN A 330 -7.16 -27.32 13.00
N SER A 331 -8.11 -26.39 13.16
CA SER A 331 -9.54 -26.72 13.07
C SER A 331 -9.92 -27.21 11.68
N GLY A 332 -9.37 -26.60 10.62
CA GLY A 332 -9.59 -26.99 9.23
C GLY A 332 -9.06 -28.38 8.88
N LEU A 333 -7.80 -28.67 9.23
CA LEU A 333 -7.18 -29.99 9.07
C LEU A 333 -8.01 -31.07 9.79
N SER A 334 -8.42 -30.81 11.04
CA SER A 334 -9.30 -31.71 11.80
C SER A 334 -10.65 -31.97 11.13
N GLN A 335 -11.25 -30.94 10.52
CA GLN A 335 -12.50 -31.06 9.75
C GLN A 335 -12.28 -31.88 8.45
N VAL A 336 -11.15 -31.68 7.74
CA VAL A 336 -10.82 -32.48 6.54
C VAL A 336 -10.56 -33.95 6.88
N ASP A 337 -9.83 -34.23 7.97
CA ASP A 337 -9.58 -35.61 8.43
C ASP A 337 -10.88 -36.32 8.85
N SER A 338 -11.76 -35.64 9.59
CA SER A 338 -13.03 -36.22 10.06
C SER A 338 -14.12 -36.33 8.98
N SER A 339 -14.06 -35.56 7.88
CA SER A 339 -15.11 -35.61 6.85
C SER A 339 -15.24 -36.98 6.20
N THR A 340 -16.45 -37.53 6.13
CA THR A 340 -16.76 -38.79 5.44
C THR A 340 -17.23 -38.58 3.99
N ILE A 341 -17.40 -37.32 3.56
CA ILE A 341 -17.92 -36.92 2.25
C ILE A 341 -16.95 -35.89 1.63
N ASP A 342 -16.53 -36.13 0.38
CA ASP A 342 -15.54 -35.27 -0.28
C ASP A 342 -16.11 -33.90 -0.69
N ASP A 343 -17.40 -33.82 -1.06
CA ASP A 343 -18.05 -32.56 -1.45
C ASP A 343 -18.04 -31.51 -0.32
N PHE A 344 -17.98 -31.94 0.94
CA PHE A 344 -17.79 -31.05 2.08
C PHE A 344 -16.36 -30.54 2.24
N ILE A 345 -15.35 -31.15 1.61
CA ILE A 345 -13.95 -30.70 1.70
C ILE A 345 -13.79 -29.30 1.07
N ASP A 346 -14.43 -29.01 -0.07
CA ASP A 346 -14.41 -27.66 -0.65
C ASP A 346 -15.14 -26.64 0.23
N THR A 347 -16.23 -27.05 0.91
CA THR A 347 -16.94 -26.20 1.89
C THR A 347 -16.05 -25.90 3.10
N ILE A 348 -15.35 -26.90 3.64
CA ILE A 348 -14.37 -26.73 4.72
C ILE A 348 -13.24 -25.80 4.28
N LYS A 349 -12.69 -25.98 3.07
CA LYS A 349 -11.63 -25.11 2.53
C LYS A 349 -12.09 -23.66 2.42
N GLN A 350 -13.29 -23.40 1.92
CA GLN A 350 -13.83 -22.03 1.84
C GLN A 350 -13.99 -21.39 3.22
N LYS A 351 -14.58 -22.12 4.18
CA LYS A 351 -14.73 -21.66 5.58
C LYS A 351 -13.39 -21.30 6.21
N VAL A 352 -12.42 -22.21 6.16
CA VAL A 352 -11.09 -22.03 6.79
C VAL A 352 -10.32 -20.88 6.15
N LYS A 353 -10.34 -20.74 4.82
CA LYS A 353 -9.77 -19.56 4.14
C LYS A 353 -10.46 -18.26 4.56
N GLY A 354 -11.77 -18.27 4.76
CA GLY A 354 -12.53 -17.14 5.29
C GLY A 354 -12.15 -16.75 6.73
N GLU A 355 -11.88 -17.74 7.59
CA GLU A 355 -11.39 -17.52 8.97
C GLU A 355 -9.95 -16.98 8.98
N ILE A 356 -9.06 -17.57 8.19
CA ILE A 356 -7.67 -17.10 8.00
C ILE A 356 -7.65 -15.65 7.47
N ASN A 357 -8.51 -15.31 6.50
CA ASN A 357 -8.59 -13.96 5.94
C ASN A 357 -8.98 -12.90 6.97
N LYS A 358 -9.79 -13.23 7.99
CA LYS A 358 -10.11 -12.33 9.11
C LYS A 358 -8.90 -12.10 10.02
N ALA A 359 -8.09 -13.13 10.25
CA ALA A 359 -6.87 -13.02 11.07
C ALA A 359 -5.78 -12.14 10.42
N VAL A 360 -5.73 -12.08 9.08
CA VAL A 360 -4.75 -11.29 8.30
C VAL A 360 -4.93 -9.77 8.42
N ASN A 361 -6.09 -9.28 8.88
CA ASN A 361 -6.33 -7.85 9.06
C ASN A 361 -6.97 -7.56 10.43
N PRO A 362 -6.18 -7.54 11.52
CA PRO A 362 -6.69 -7.24 12.86
C PRO A 362 -7.14 -5.77 12.97
N GLU A 363 -8.28 -5.57 13.63
CA GLU A 363 -8.81 -4.26 13.98
C GLU A 363 -8.03 -3.61 15.15
N ASN A 364 -8.20 -2.29 15.32
CA ASN A 364 -7.72 -1.53 16.49
C ASN A 364 -6.19 -1.55 16.69
N LYS A 365 -5.42 -1.50 15.60
CA LYS A 365 -3.94 -1.46 15.61
C LYS A 365 -3.39 -0.37 16.54
N ALA A 366 -2.48 -0.73 17.44
CA ALA A 366 -1.92 0.14 18.46
C ALA A 366 -1.26 1.40 17.86
N LYS A 367 -0.59 1.26 16.70
CA LYS A 367 0.05 2.38 15.98
C LYS A 367 -0.96 3.42 15.52
N ASP A 368 -2.14 3.02 15.06
CA ASP A 368 -3.15 3.95 14.54
C ASP A 368 -3.85 4.69 15.69
N ILE A 369 -4.14 3.99 16.79
CA ILE A 369 -4.63 4.60 18.04
C ILE A 369 -3.62 5.63 18.58
N ALA A 370 -2.32 5.29 18.56
CA ALA A 370 -1.25 6.19 19.00
C ALA A 370 -1.11 7.42 18.09
N LYS A 371 -1.17 7.26 16.76
CA LYS A 371 -1.16 8.38 15.80
C LYS A 371 -2.35 9.31 15.99
N LYS A 372 -3.57 8.77 16.17
CA LYS A 372 -4.78 9.56 16.46
C LYS A 372 -4.63 10.39 17.73
N SER A 373 -4.04 9.82 18.78
CA SER A 373 -3.74 10.55 20.03
C SER A 373 -2.72 11.68 19.84
N ILE A 374 -1.80 11.58 18.87
CA ILE A 374 -0.88 12.66 18.50
C ILE A 374 -1.60 13.78 17.73
N ASP A 375 -2.54 13.45 16.84
CA ASP A 375 -3.35 14.45 16.13
C ASP A 375 -4.28 15.23 17.07
N GLU A 376 -4.95 14.53 18.00
CA GLU A 376 -5.81 15.15 19.01
C GLU A 376 -5.05 16.13 19.91
N GLU A 377 -3.80 15.82 20.26
CA GLU A 377 -2.98 16.68 21.11
C GLU A 377 -2.32 17.83 20.34
N LEU A 378 -1.92 17.60 19.08
CA LEU A 378 -1.49 18.67 18.17
C LEU A 378 -2.61 19.70 17.97
N ALA A 379 -3.86 19.26 17.83
CA ALA A 379 -5.02 20.15 17.68
C ALA A 379 -5.20 21.06 18.91
N LYS A 380 -5.17 20.48 20.13
CA LYS A 380 -5.25 21.25 21.39
C LYS A 380 -4.11 22.26 21.53
N GLN A 381 -2.87 21.83 21.30
CA GLN A 381 -1.71 22.72 21.41
C GLN A 381 -1.78 23.86 20.37
N SER A 382 -2.23 23.55 19.15
CA SER A 382 -2.44 24.57 18.10
C SER A 382 -3.52 25.58 18.49
N GLN A 383 -4.60 25.15 19.16
CA GLN A 383 -5.61 26.05 19.71
C GLN A 383 -5.01 26.97 20.78
N ILE A 384 -4.27 26.41 21.76
CA ILE A 384 -3.59 27.17 22.83
C ILE A 384 -2.64 28.23 22.25
N ILE A 385 -1.86 27.88 21.22
CA ILE A 385 -0.98 28.83 20.52
C ILE A 385 -1.80 29.94 19.83
N ASN A 386 -2.89 29.58 19.14
CA ASN A 386 -3.74 30.54 18.43
C ASN A 386 -4.47 31.51 19.37
N GLU A 387 -4.83 31.08 20.58
CA GLU A 387 -5.51 31.89 21.60
C GLU A 387 -4.56 32.85 22.37
N ALA A 388 -3.24 32.74 22.20
CA ALA A 388 -2.24 33.56 22.91
C ALA A 388 -2.27 35.05 22.49
N ASN A 389 -3.08 35.88 23.15
CA ASN A 389 -3.38 37.25 22.72
C ASN A 389 -2.18 38.23 22.71
N ASP A 390 -1.13 37.97 23.49
CA ASP A 390 0.10 38.79 23.48
C ASP A 390 1.06 38.47 22.31
N SER A 391 0.83 37.41 21.55
CA SER A 391 1.57 37.12 20.31
C SER A 391 0.84 37.59 19.05
N THR A 392 1.62 37.94 18.02
CA THR A 392 1.10 38.26 16.68
C THR A 392 0.75 37.01 15.87
N THR A 393 0.04 37.19 14.76
CA THR A 393 -0.34 36.09 13.84
C THR A 393 0.89 35.39 13.26
N GLU A 394 1.95 36.14 12.97
CA GLU A 394 3.21 35.63 12.42
C GLU A 394 4.03 34.85 13.46
N GLU A 395 4.08 35.33 14.71
CA GLU A 395 4.64 34.58 15.84
C GLU A 395 3.90 33.25 16.05
N LYS A 396 2.56 33.27 16.03
CA LYS A 396 1.69 32.09 16.19
C LYS A 396 1.89 31.06 15.09
N ASN A 397 1.78 31.46 13.83
CA ASN A 397 1.94 30.54 12.68
C ASN A 397 3.29 29.83 12.72
N THR A 398 4.37 30.56 13.04
CA THR A 398 5.72 30.00 13.18
C THR A 398 5.79 28.91 14.25
N VAL A 399 5.05 29.06 15.35
CA VAL A 399 5.02 28.09 16.46
C VAL A 399 4.08 26.91 16.17
N VAL A 400 2.99 27.12 15.43
CA VAL A 400 2.11 26.04 14.93
C VAL A 400 2.84 25.12 13.96
N GLU A 401 3.65 25.64 13.02
CA GLU A 401 4.46 24.78 12.15
C GLU A 401 5.52 23.99 12.93
N LYS A 402 6.19 24.59 13.94
CA LYS A 402 7.08 23.85 14.86
C LYS A 402 6.34 22.69 15.56
N ALA A 403 5.09 22.89 15.99
CA ALA A 403 4.28 21.84 16.61
C ALA A 403 3.93 20.71 15.62
N LYS A 404 3.58 21.04 14.37
CA LYS A 404 3.31 20.06 13.30
C LYS A 404 4.52 19.20 12.99
N ASP A 405 5.72 19.78 12.90
CA ASP A 405 6.96 19.01 12.66
C ASP A 405 7.30 18.07 13.82
N VAL A 406 7.08 18.50 15.07
CA VAL A 406 7.23 17.63 16.26
C VAL A 406 6.22 16.48 16.22
N ALA A 407 4.96 16.74 15.88
CA ALA A 407 3.93 15.71 15.74
C ALA A 407 4.25 14.72 14.59
N LYS A 408 4.74 15.22 13.45
CA LYS A 408 5.22 14.40 12.32
C LYS A 408 6.37 13.48 12.73
N LYS A 409 7.33 13.99 13.51
CA LYS A 409 8.43 13.19 14.09
C LYS A 409 7.92 12.15 15.09
N ALA A 410 6.92 12.50 15.92
CA ALA A 410 6.29 11.56 16.85
C ALA A 410 5.59 10.40 16.11
N LYS A 411 4.85 10.68 15.04
CA LYS A 411 4.24 9.64 14.19
C LYS A 411 5.28 8.73 13.55
N ALA A 412 6.38 9.28 13.02
CA ALA A 412 7.49 8.50 12.49
C ALA A 412 8.15 7.58 13.55
N ASN A 413 8.23 8.01 14.82
CA ASN A 413 8.68 7.15 15.91
C ASN A 413 7.68 6.01 16.21
N ILE A 414 6.36 6.29 16.13
CA ILE A 414 5.30 5.28 16.29
C ILE A 414 5.32 4.26 15.13
N ASP A 415 5.59 4.70 13.89
CA ASP A 415 5.73 3.80 12.75
C ASP A 415 6.94 2.86 12.90
N ASN A 416 8.07 3.36 13.40
CA ASN A 416 9.28 2.58 13.64
C ASN A 416 9.25 1.70 14.91
N ALA A 417 8.27 1.91 15.81
CA ALA A 417 8.10 1.10 17.01
C ALA A 417 7.77 -0.37 16.68
N LYS A 418 8.28 -1.31 17.47
CA LYS A 418 8.07 -2.76 17.24
C LYS A 418 7.08 -3.38 18.21
N THR A 419 7.19 -3.09 19.50
CA THR A 419 6.26 -3.59 20.52
C THR A 419 5.16 -2.58 20.83
N ASN A 420 4.06 -3.04 21.42
CA ASN A 420 3.03 -2.18 22.00
C ASN A 420 3.61 -1.21 23.06
N ASN A 421 4.65 -1.63 23.78
CA ASN A 421 5.35 -0.77 24.74
C ASN A 421 6.14 0.35 24.04
N ASP A 422 6.83 0.05 22.93
CA ASP A 422 7.53 1.06 22.12
C ASP A 422 6.54 2.08 21.53
N VAL A 423 5.38 1.61 21.05
CA VAL A 423 4.30 2.47 20.52
C VAL A 423 3.78 3.41 21.60
N GLN A 424 3.48 2.89 22.79
CA GLN A 424 2.99 3.68 23.92
C GLN A 424 4.08 4.61 24.49
N LYS A 425 5.36 4.24 24.42
CA LYS A 425 6.47 5.15 24.72
C LYS A 425 6.60 6.28 23.69
N ALA A 426 6.62 5.95 22.40
CA ALA A 426 6.73 6.92 21.31
C ALA A 426 5.57 7.92 21.30
N LYS A 427 4.35 7.46 21.61
CA LYS A 427 3.18 8.31 21.89
C LYS A 427 3.46 9.29 23.03
N ASN A 428 3.88 8.80 24.20
CA ASN A 428 4.08 9.64 25.39
C ASN A 428 5.22 10.65 25.19
N ASP A 429 6.35 10.22 24.62
CA ASP A 429 7.46 11.10 24.26
C ASP A 429 7.00 12.19 23.26
N GLY A 430 6.14 11.82 22.29
CA GLY A 430 5.57 12.72 21.30
C GLY A 430 4.62 13.77 21.89
N VAL A 431 3.68 13.34 22.74
CA VAL A 431 2.77 14.22 23.50
C VAL A 431 3.59 15.21 24.35
N ALA A 432 4.55 14.70 25.13
CA ALA A 432 5.41 15.52 25.98
C ALA A 432 6.39 16.43 25.21
N ALA A 433 6.60 16.19 23.90
CA ALA A 433 7.32 17.09 23.01
C ALA A 433 6.40 18.19 22.45
N ILE A 434 5.15 17.86 22.08
CA ILE A 434 4.14 18.83 21.61
C ILE A 434 3.83 19.86 22.72
N HIS A 435 3.60 19.41 23.97
CA HIS A 435 3.33 20.29 25.11
C HIS A 435 4.47 21.26 25.47
N LYS A 436 5.69 21.07 24.93
CA LYS A 436 6.82 22.00 25.12
C LYS A 436 6.85 23.13 24.09
N ILE A 437 5.99 23.10 23.07
CA ILE A 437 5.93 24.11 22.01
C ILE A 437 5.00 25.25 22.43
N ASN A 438 5.60 26.28 23.05
CA ASN A 438 4.91 27.46 23.56
C ASN A 438 5.13 28.69 22.65
N PRO A 439 4.20 29.66 22.64
CA PRO A 439 4.34 30.90 21.86
C PRO A 439 5.51 31.76 22.35
N GLU A 440 6.32 32.26 21.41
CA GLU A 440 7.37 33.25 21.69
C GLU A 440 6.78 34.66 21.56
N ILE A 441 6.65 35.38 22.68
CA ILE A 441 6.14 36.76 22.72
C ILE A 441 7.33 37.73 22.65
N LYS A 442 7.51 38.42 21.51
CA LYS A 442 8.57 39.43 21.33
C LYS A 442 8.02 40.76 20.85
N ILE A 443 7.26 40.75 19.75
CA ILE A 443 6.92 41.97 18.99
C ILE A 443 6.06 42.95 19.81
N LYS A 444 4.99 42.48 20.47
CA LYS A 444 4.19 43.33 21.39
C LYS A 444 4.96 43.78 22.63
N LEU A 445 5.89 42.96 23.14
CA LEU A 445 6.67 43.28 24.34
C LEU A 445 7.70 44.39 24.07
N GLU A 446 8.39 44.32 22.93
CA GLU A 446 9.35 45.34 22.49
C GLU A 446 8.66 46.66 22.14
N ALA A 447 7.49 46.62 21.49
CA ALA A 447 6.68 47.80 21.22
C ALA A 447 6.21 48.50 22.51
N LYS A 448 5.74 47.74 23.52
CA LYS A 448 5.37 48.29 24.85
C LYS A 448 6.57 48.98 25.52
N LYS A 449 7.75 48.35 25.52
CA LYS A 449 9.00 48.93 26.08
C LYS A 449 9.39 50.26 25.42
N ALA A 450 9.27 50.36 24.10
CA ALA A 450 9.59 51.58 23.36
C ALA A 450 8.69 52.77 23.75
N LEU A 451 7.40 52.53 24.02
CA LEU A 451 6.50 53.58 24.51
C LEU A 451 6.84 54.01 25.94
N ASP A 452 7.19 53.09 26.84
CA ASP A 452 7.64 53.43 28.20
C ASP A 452 8.92 54.27 28.21
N GLU A 453 9.85 54.04 27.28
CA GLU A 453 11.06 54.84 27.13
C GLU A 453 10.75 56.23 26.55
N ALA A 454 9.95 56.32 25.50
CA ALA A 454 9.51 57.59 24.92
C ALA A 454 8.75 58.45 25.95
N LYS A 455 7.86 57.84 26.74
CA LYS A 455 7.17 58.48 27.87
C LYS A 455 8.14 59.08 28.88
N LYS A 456 9.15 58.32 29.33
CA LYS A 456 10.16 58.81 30.30
C LYS A 456 10.92 60.01 29.74
N ASN A 457 11.35 59.92 28.47
CA ASN A 457 12.09 60.98 27.79
C ASN A 457 11.24 62.25 27.62
N GLN A 458 9.96 62.13 27.25
CA GLN A 458 9.07 63.28 27.10
C GLN A 458 8.72 63.92 28.45
N ILE A 459 8.43 63.14 29.48
CA ILE A 459 8.16 63.66 30.84
C ILE A 459 9.39 64.41 31.37
N LYS A 460 10.62 63.94 31.09
CA LYS A 460 11.84 64.67 31.41
C LYS A 460 11.90 66.02 30.66
N ALA A 461 11.67 66.02 29.34
CA ALA A 461 11.69 67.25 28.54
C ALA A 461 10.63 68.29 28.95
N ILE A 462 9.45 67.84 29.41
CA ILE A 462 8.40 68.70 29.98
C ILE A 462 8.88 69.31 31.31
N ASN A 463 9.44 68.49 32.21
CA ASN A 463 9.90 68.94 33.52
C ASN A 463 11.09 69.92 33.46
N ASP A 464 12.02 69.72 32.52
CA ASP A 464 13.17 70.59 32.28
C ASP A 464 12.78 71.99 31.72
N ASN A 465 11.53 72.18 31.28
CA ASN A 465 11.05 73.46 30.77
C ASN A 465 10.93 74.51 31.89
N LYS A 466 11.56 75.68 31.68
CA LYS A 466 11.61 76.80 32.65
C LYS A 466 10.55 77.88 32.38
N SER A 467 9.98 77.90 31.17
CA SER A 467 9.00 78.89 30.71
C SER A 467 7.58 78.58 31.19
N THR A 468 7.33 77.39 31.72
CA THR A 468 6.02 76.91 32.15
C THR A 468 5.98 76.66 33.65
N THR A 469 4.82 76.91 34.28
CA THR A 469 4.53 76.55 35.67
C THR A 469 4.44 75.05 35.87
N GLU A 470 4.51 74.60 37.12
CA GLU A 470 4.29 73.19 37.47
C GLU A 470 2.87 72.70 37.10
N SER A 471 1.87 73.59 37.04
CA SER A 471 0.50 73.24 36.59
C SER A 471 0.40 73.04 35.07
N GLU A 472 1.03 73.92 34.29
CA GLU A 472 1.15 73.78 32.83
C GLU A 472 1.97 72.53 32.46
N LYS A 473 3.00 72.18 33.24
CA LYS A 473 3.76 70.92 33.11
C LYS A 473 2.90 69.70 33.43
N GLN A 474 2.18 69.70 34.54
CA GLN A 474 1.37 68.54 34.97
C GLN A 474 0.32 68.18 33.90
N THR A 475 -0.37 69.18 33.34
CA THR A 475 -1.33 68.98 32.24
C THR A 475 -0.69 68.31 31.00
N ALA A 476 0.55 68.65 30.67
CA ALA A 476 1.28 68.00 29.58
C ALA A 476 1.76 66.57 29.96
N ILE A 477 2.18 66.34 31.21
CA ILE A 477 2.54 65.01 31.73
C ILE A 477 1.32 64.08 31.71
N ASP A 478 0.14 64.57 32.06
CA ASP A 478 -1.10 63.79 32.05
C ASP A 478 -1.53 63.42 30.63
N ARG A 479 -1.41 64.34 29.67
CA ARG A 479 -1.57 64.04 28.24
C ARG A 479 -0.58 62.97 27.75
N VAL A 480 0.70 63.03 28.16
CA VAL A 480 1.69 61.98 27.83
C VAL A 480 1.30 60.64 28.45
N ASN A 481 0.83 60.62 29.70
CA ASN A 481 0.31 59.42 30.35
C ASN A 481 -0.91 58.84 29.62
N GLU A 482 -1.81 59.68 29.12
CA GLU A 482 -3.01 59.29 28.39
C GLU A 482 -2.68 58.70 27.00
N GLU A 483 -1.89 59.39 26.17
CA GLU A 483 -1.49 58.88 24.86
C GLU A 483 -0.62 57.61 24.97
N THR A 484 0.19 57.48 26.02
CA THR A 484 0.91 56.21 26.30
C THR A 484 -0.07 55.07 26.58
N LYS A 485 -1.14 55.30 27.36
CA LYS A 485 -2.18 54.28 27.62
C LYS A 485 -2.91 53.89 26.33
N LYS A 486 -3.27 54.87 25.48
CA LYS A 486 -3.91 54.64 24.17
C LYS A 486 -2.99 53.82 23.25
N GLY A 487 -1.70 54.15 23.19
CA GLY A 487 -0.70 53.42 22.40
C GLY A 487 -0.52 51.97 22.86
N ILE A 488 -0.41 51.74 24.18
CA ILE A 488 -0.32 50.38 24.75
C ILE A 488 -1.60 49.58 24.44
N PHE A 489 -2.79 50.18 24.55
CA PHE A 489 -4.05 49.54 24.16
C PHE A 489 -4.07 49.18 22.66
N GLY A 490 -3.63 50.08 21.78
CA GLY A 490 -3.48 49.81 20.34
C GLY A 490 -2.54 48.63 20.05
N ILE A 491 -1.40 48.56 20.74
CA ILE A 491 -0.44 47.43 20.63
C ILE A 491 -1.05 46.11 21.14
N VAL A 492 -1.89 46.14 22.18
CA VAL A 492 -2.61 44.94 22.65
C VAL A 492 -3.63 44.46 21.61
N GLN A 493 -4.42 45.37 21.03
CA GLN A 493 -5.47 45.04 20.04
C GLN A 493 -4.93 44.67 18.65
N ALA A 494 -3.71 45.09 18.31
CA ALA A 494 -3.01 44.76 17.07
C ALA A 494 -2.86 43.23 16.86
N LYS A 495 -3.02 42.75 15.61
CA LYS A 495 -3.03 41.31 15.29
C LYS A 495 -1.78 40.85 14.55
N THR A 496 -1.28 41.66 13.62
CA THR A 496 -0.07 41.38 12.84
C THR A 496 1.14 42.13 13.40
N ASN A 497 2.35 41.75 12.98
CA ASN A 497 3.57 42.52 13.24
C ASN A 497 3.44 43.96 12.73
N LYS A 498 2.77 44.15 11.58
CA LYS A 498 2.58 45.47 10.97
C LYS A 498 1.61 46.35 11.76
N ASP A 499 0.53 45.78 12.29
CA ASP A 499 -0.40 46.50 13.17
C ASP A 499 0.31 47.00 14.45
N VAL A 500 1.15 46.15 15.05
CA VAL A 500 1.93 46.50 16.25
C VAL A 500 2.92 47.63 15.94
N GLU A 501 3.60 47.56 14.80
CA GLU A 501 4.50 48.64 14.36
C GLU A 501 3.75 49.95 14.11
N ASN A 502 2.60 49.91 13.44
CA ASN A 502 1.79 51.08 13.15
C ASN A 502 1.29 51.75 14.45
N ALA A 503 0.73 50.96 15.38
CA ALA A 503 0.25 51.45 16.67
C ALA A 503 1.38 52.05 17.53
N LYS A 504 2.56 51.40 17.53
CA LYS A 504 3.78 51.91 18.15
C LYS A 504 4.18 53.27 17.56
N ASN A 505 4.27 53.39 16.24
CA ASN A 505 4.77 54.59 15.57
C ASN A 505 3.81 55.79 15.68
N ASP A 506 2.49 55.56 15.61
CA ASP A 506 1.46 56.55 15.88
C ASP A 506 1.56 57.11 17.31
N ALA A 507 1.63 56.22 18.31
CA ALA A 507 1.77 56.60 19.71
C ALA A 507 3.09 57.32 20.01
N LEU A 508 4.22 56.87 19.45
CA LEU A 508 5.52 57.56 19.55
C LEU A 508 5.44 59.00 19.03
N THR A 509 4.74 59.22 17.91
CA THR A 509 4.56 60.56 17.32
C THR A 509 3.73 61.44 18.25
N LYS A 510 2.56 60.96 18.69
CA LYS A 510 1.66 61.67 19.61
C LYS A 510 2.32 62.04 20.94
N ILE A 511 3.10 61.11 21.52
CA ILE A 511 3.86 61.37 22.76
C ILE A 511 4.88 62.50 22.54
N LYS A 512 5.66 62.44 21.45
CA LYS A 512 6.73 63.40 21.13
C LYS A 512 6.24 64.83 20.92
N ASP A 513 5.04 64.99 20.38
CA ASP A 513 4.48 66.31 20.04
C ASP A 513 3.86 67.05 21.23
N ILE A 514 3.57 66.37 22.35
CA ILE A 514 3.01 66.99 23.56
C ILE A 514 4.04 67.89 24.24
N LYS A 515 3.74 69.19 24.29
CA LYS A 515 4.57 70.24 24.92
C LYS A 515 3.70 71.01 25.92
N PRO A 516 4.27 71.54 27.02
CA PRO A 516 3.51 72.37 27.96
C PRO A 516 3.33 73.78 27.38
N GLU A 517 2.14 74.34 27.54
CA GLU A 517 1.80 75.67 27.03
C GLU A 517 2.27 76.74 28.03
N SER A 518 2.86 77.84 27.53
CA SER A 518 3.45 78.91 28.37
C SER A 518 2.58 80.17 28.31
N LYS A 519 1.51 80.18 29.11
CA LYS A 519 0.54 81.27 29.15
C LYS A 519 0.70 82.15 30.38
N ALA A 520 0.81 81.55 31.57
CA ALA A 520 0.79 82.30 32.83
C ALA A 520 1.90 83.36 32.94
N LYS A 521 3.15 83.02 32.58
CA LYS A 521 4.28 83.97 32.57
C LYS A 521 4.14 85.03 31.48
N THR A 522 3.57 84.68 30.33
CA THR A 522 3.39 85.56 29.17
C THR A 522 2.36 86.66 29.47
N ASP A 523 1.17 86.27 29.94
CA ASP A 523 0.09 87.20 30.29
C ASP A 523 0.50 88.12 31.46
N ALA A 524 1.19 87.59 32.47
CA ALA A 524 1.69 88.38 33.60
C ALA A 524 2.70 89.46 33.18
N LYS A 525 3.63 89.16 32.27
CA LYS A 525 4.59 90.17 31.75
C LYS A 525 3.88 91.25 30.94
N LYS A 526 2.85 90.89 30.17
CA LYS A 526 2.05 91.84 29.39
C LYS A 526 1.37 92.88 30.29
N VAL A 527 0.75 92.45 31.40
CA VAL A 527 0.12 93.36 32.38
C VAL A 527 1.12 94.35 32.99
N VAL A 528 2.34 93.89 33.31
CA VAL A 528 3.43 94.76 33.81
C VAL A 528 3.84 95.80 32.77
N GLU A 529 3.96 95.41 31.50
CA GLU A 529 4.28 96.36 30.42
C GLU A 529 3.17 97.38 30.15
N GLU A 530 1.91 96.96 30.17
CA GLU A 530 0.75 97.84 29.94
C GLU A 530 0.59 98.85 31.08
N THR A 531 0.82 98.42 32.32
CA THR A 531 0.90 99.30 33.51
C THR A 531 2.00 100.34 33.35
N ALA A 532 3.20 99.92 32.92
CA ALA A 532 4.33 100.83 32.71
C ALA A 532 4.05 101.87 31.61
N LYS A 533 3.46 101.45 30.48
CA LYS A 533 3.08 102.35 29.38
C LYS A 533 2.12 103.45 29.86
N GLU A 534 1.10 103.10 30.66
CA GLU A 534 0.14 104.08 31.19
C GLU A 534 0.75 104.99 32.28
N GLN A 535 1.63 104.48 33.14
CA GLN A 535 2.29 105.33 34.15
C GLN A 535 3.30 106.30 33.53
N ILE A 536 4.08 105.85 32.53
CA ILE A 536 4.99 106.71 31.73
C ILE A 536 4.20 107.81 31.02
N LYS A 537 3.00 107.51 30.50
CA LYS A 537 2.09 108.49 29.89
C LYS A 537 1.61 109.54 30.90
N LYS A 538 1.24 109.15 32.13
CA LYS A 538 0.89 110.09 33.23
C LYS A 538 2.07 110.99 33.62
N ILE A 539 3.27 110.43 33.75
CA ILE A 539 4.51 111.18 34.05
C ILE A 539 4.81 112.21 32.96
N ASN A 540 4.74 111.83 31.68
CA ASN A 540 4.95 112.75 30.57
C ASN A 540 3.93 113.90 30.55
N ALA A 541 2.66 113.60 30.88
CA ALA A 541 1.58 114.58 30.97
C ALA A 541 1.70 115.56 32.15
N ASN A 542 2.50 115.27 33.19
CA ASN A 542 2.66 116.17 34.33
C ASN A 542 3.28 117.51 33.89
N LYS A 543 2.57 118.63 34.10
CA LYS A 543 3.06 119.97 33.76
C LYS A 543 4.03 120.55 34.80
N ASN A 544 3.98 120.04 36.03
CA ASN A 544 4.71 120.57 37.19
C ASN A 544 6.15 120.02 37.33
N SER A 545 6.52 119.01 36.55
CA SER A 545 7.89 118.47 36.48
C SER A 545 8.67 119.04 35.29
N THR A 546 9.99 119.10 35.38
CA THR A 546 10.89 119.34 34.24
C THR A 546 11.06 118.09 33.38
N LYS A 547 11.79 118.22 32.27
CA LYS A 547 12.22 117.07 31.45
C LYS A 547 13.03 116.05 32.27
N GLU A 548 13.97 116.53 33.08
CA GLU A 548 14.91 115.67 33.83
C GLU A 548 14.19 114.90 34.96
N GLU A 549 13.29 115.56 35.70
CA GLU A 549 12.44 114.90 36.72
C GLU A 549 11.56 113.78 36.11
N LYS A 550 11.13 113.95 34.85
CA LYS A 550 10.38 112.93 34.11
C LYS A 550 11.27 111.79 33.62
N ASP A 551 12.40 112.10 33.00
CA ASP A 551 13.33 111.09 32.48
C ASP A 551 13.84 110.18 33.60
N GLU A 552 14.13 110.73 34.79
CA GLU A 552 14.52 109.94 35.96
C GLU A 552 13.40 109.01 36.44
N ALA A 553 12.15 109.49 36.51
CA ALA A 553 10.99 108.68 36.88
C ALA A 553 10.67 107.58 35.83
N ILE A 554 10.85 107.87 34.55
CA ILE A 554 10.72 106.88 33.46
C ILE A 554 11.82 105.80 33.57
N ASN A 555 13.06 106.19 33.86
CA ASN A 555 14.15 105.25 34.10
C ASN A 555 13.91 104.38 35.35
N LYS A 556 13.37 104.96 36.43
CA LYS A 556 12.91 104.21 37.62
C LYS A 556 11.85 103.17 37.23
N ILE A 557 10.84 103.53 36.42
CA ILE A 557 9.82 102.57 35.94
C ILE A 557 10.45 101.46 35.08
N ASN A 558 11.32 101.79 34.13
CA ASN A 558 11.96 100.78 33.28
C ASN A 558 12.77 99.77 34.11
N ASN A 559 13.43 100.22 35.18
CA ASN A 559 14.13 99.35 36.12
C ASN A 559 13.17 98.42 36.91
N GLU A 560 12.03 98.93 37.40
CA GLU A 560 11.03 98.08 38.06
C GLU A 560 10.34 97.10 37.09
N VAL A 561 10.13 97.48 35.82
CA VAL A 561 9.66 96.55 34.77
C VAL A 561 10.65 95.40 34.56
N MET A 562 11.96 95.68 34.52
CA MET A 562 12.99 94.63 34.39
C MET A 562 13.02 93.70 35.62
N LYS A 563 12.93 94.27 36.84
CA LYS A 563 12.84 93.48 38.08
C LYS A 563 11.59 92.60 38.11
N ALA A 564 10.43 93.16 37.79
CA ALA A 564 9.15 92.45 37.77
C ALA A 564 9.14 91.32 36.72
N LYS A 565 9.66 91.56 35.51
CA LYS A 565 9.84 90.52 34.49
C LYS A 565 10.76 89.39 34.98
N THR A 566 11.90 89.73 35.57
CA THR A 566 12.84 88.76 36.17
C THR A 566 12.21 87.96 37.31
N ALA A 567 11.37 88.58 38.14
CA ALA A 567 10.63 87.89 39.20
C ALA A 567 9.58 86.92 38.63
N ILE A 568 8.84 87.31 37.58
CA ILE A 568 7.89 86.44 36.85
C ILE A 568 8.62 85.29 36.13
N ASP A 569 9.83 85.51 35.60
CA ASP A 569 10.64 84.44 35.01
C ASP A 569 11.11 83.42 36.05
N ASN A 570 11.53 83.87 37.23
CA ASN A 570 11.98 83.01 38.32
C ASN A 570 10.84 82.36 39.14
N ALA A 571 9.60 82.86 39.00
CA ALA A 571 8.41 82.29 39.62
C ALA A 571 8.14 80.84 39.18
N LYS A 572 7.70 79.99 40.11
CA LYS A 572 7.51 78.55 39.88
C LYS A 572 6.02 78.17 39.81
N THR A 573 5.23 78.69 40.74
CA THR A 573 3.78 78.49 40.80
C THR A 573 3.04 79.65 40.16
N SER A 574 1.77 79.44 39.79
CA SER A 574 0.88 80.51 39.33
C SER A 574 0.69 81.61 40.38
N LYS A 575 0.78 81.26 41.68
CA LYS A 575 0.70 82.24 42.78
C LYS A 575 1.98 83.08 42.91
N ASP A 576 3.15 82.50 42.66
CA ASP A 576 4.41 83.26 42.59
C ASP A 576 4.38 84.26 41.43
N ILE A 577 3.84 83.85 40.27
CA ILE A 577 3.67 84.72 39.09
C ILE A 577 2.73 85.87 39.42
N GLU A 578 1.58 85.57 40.03
CA GLU A 578 0.61 86.59 40.45
C GLU A 578 1.22 87.58 41.44
N ASN A 579 1.87 87.08 42.50
CA ASN A 579 2.55 87.92 43.50
C ASN A 579 3.64 88.81 42.87
N ALA A 580 4.44 88.27 41.94
CA ALA A 580 5.49 89.02 41.23
C ALA A 580 4.91 90.09 40.31
N LYS A 581 3.82 89.77 39.60
CA LYS A 581 3.04 90.69 38.76
C LYS A 581 2.43 91.81 39.58
N ASP A 582 1.72 91.51 40.67
CA ASP A 582 1.06 92.52 41.52
C ASP A 582 2.07 93.42 42.25
N ASN A 583 3.17 92.86 42.76
CA ASN A 583 4.26 93.67 43.31
C ASN A 583 4.88 94.58 42.25
N GLY A 584 5.17 94.06 41.05
CA GLY A 584 5.70 94.87 39.93
C GLY A 584 4.77 96.02 39.55
N VAL A 585 3.48 95.74 39.36
CA VAL A 585 2.43 96.73 39.09
C VAL A 585 2.39 97.80 40.18
N LYS A 586 2.40 97.39 41.46
CA LYS A 586 2.38 98.31 42.60
C LYS A 586 3.60 99.25 42.64
N GLN A 587 4.82 98.71 42.48
CA GLN A 587 6.04 99.53 42.50
C GLN A 587 6.06 100.51 41.32
N ILE A 588 5.62 100.08 40.13
CA ILE A 588 5.49 100.96 38.95
C ILE A 588 4.49 102.09 39.22
N MET A 589 3.30 101.78 39.76
CA MET A 589 2.26 102.78 40.06
C MET A 589 2.66 103.78 41.16
N HIS A 590 3.54 103.39 42.08
CA HIS A 590 4.09 104.28 43.12
C HIS A 590 5.09 105.30 42.57
N ILE A 591 5.69 105.07 41.39
CA ILE A 591 6.66 106.01 40.81
C ILE A 591 5.92 107.19 40.17
N VAL A 592 6.19 108.38 40.70
CA VAL A 592 5.78 109.68 40.17
C VAL A 592 7.02 110.50 39.81
N ALA A 593 6.85 111.52 38.95
CA ALA A 593 7.90 112.49 38.69
C ALA A 593 7.88 113.59 39.77
N ASP A 594 9.06 113.92 40.29
CA ASP A 594 9.27 115.03 41.21
C ASP A 594 8.81 116.37 40.60
N THR A 595 8.44 117.32 41.46
CA THR A 595 8.01 118.68 41.06
C THR A 595 8.81 119.76 41.80
N ASN A 596 9.99 119.40 42.27
CA ASN A 596 10.80 120.20 43.17
C ASN A 596 11.48 121.35 42.42
N ILE A 597 11.88 121.15 41.16
CA ILE A 597 12.60 122.15 40.38
C ILE A 597 11.71 123.32 39.97
N LYS A 598 10.46 123.08 39.53
CA LYS A 598 9.52 124.17 39.20
C LYS A 598 8.95 124.90 40.42
N THR A 599 9.02 124.33 41.63
CA THR A 599 8.40 124.90 42.83
C THR A 599 8.96 126.28 43.24
N PRO A 600 10.28 126.54 43.25
CA PRO A 600 10.83 127.88 43.47
C PRO A 600 10.35 128.91 42.44
N LEU A 601 10.39 128.57 41.15
CA LEU A 601 9.93 129.47 40.08
C LEU A 601 8.44 129.79 40.21
N LYS A 602 7.62 128.80 40.56
CA LYS A 602 6.18 128.97 40.83
C LYS A 602 5.96 130.01 41.94
N LYS A 603 6.64 129.86 43.08
CA LYS A 603 6.58 130.84 44.18
C LYS A 603 7.05 132.24 43.75
N ALA A 604 8.13 132.34 42.96
CA ALA A 604 8.63 133.62 42.47
C ALA A 604 7.63 134.34 41.54
N VAL A 605 6.89 133.57 40.72
CA VAL A 605 5.81 134.07 39.85
C VAL A 605 4.56 134.47 40.65
N GLU A 606 4.12 133.66 41.62
CA GLU A 606 2.98 133.95 42.50
C GLU A 606 3.21 135.24 43.34
N ASN A 607 4.44 135.43 43.81
CA ASN A 607 4.90 136.62 44.53
C ASN A 607 4.88 137.92 43.71
N LYS A 608 4.55 137.89 42.41
CA LYS A 608 4.22 139.11 41.62
C LYS A 608 3.12 139.90 42.29
N SER A 609 2.07 139.22 42.77
CA SER A 609 0.87 139.84 43.34
C SER A 609 1.15 140.67 44.60
N GLU A 610 2.19 140.32 45.35
CA GLU A 610 2.71 141.09 46.49
C GLU A 610 3.70 142.16 46.03
N THR A 611 4.66 141.78 45.18
CA THR A 611 5.75 142.65 44.74
C THR A 611 5.23 143.92 44.06
N ILE A 612 4.19 143.84 43.23
CA ILE A 612 3.58 145.02 42.57
C ILE A 612 2.84 145.96 43.54
N LYS A 613 2.46 145.50 44.73
CA LYS A 613 1.80 146.34 45.75
C LYS A 613 2.81 147.24 46.49
N THR A 614 4.09 146.84 46.52
CA THR A 614 5.16 147.49 47.30
C THR A 614 5.38 148.95 46.91
N LYS A 615 5.85 149.76 47.87
CA LYS A 615 6.31 151.14 47.62
C LYS A 615 7.51 151.16 46.66
N THR A 616 8.37 150.12 46.69
CA THR A 616 9.50 149.96 45.76
C THR A 616 9.01 149.87 44.30
N PHE A 617 8.18 148.87 43.96
CA PHE A 617 7.71 148.69 42.58
C PHE A 617 7.02 149.94 42.05
N LYS A 618 6.15 150.57 42.85
CA LYS A 618 5.42 151.79 42.48
C LYS A 618 6.31 153.03 42.27
N LYS A 619 7.52 153.07 42.86
CA LYS A 619 8.50 154.15 42.68
C LYS A 619 9.58 153.83 41.63
N ALA A 620 9.73 152.57 41.24
CA ALA A 620 10.69 152.18 40.22
C ALA A 620 10.36 152.80 38.85
N LYS A 621 11.39 153.08 38.04
CA LYS A 621 11.16 153.55 36.66
C LYS A 621 10.38 152.51 35.83
N LYS A 622 9.62 152.98 34.85
CA LYS A 622 8.79 152.14 33.98
C LYS A 622 9.58 151.00 33.32
N GLU A 623 10.80 151.25 32.83
CA GLU A 623 11.61 150.20 32.18
C GLU A 623 11.99 149.07 33.15
N LYS A 624 12.12 149.37 34.45
CA LYS A 624 12.38 148.40 35.52
C LYS A 624 11.10 147.65 35.94
N GLN A 625 9.96 148.34 35.96
CA GLN A 625 8.64 147.72 36.17
C GLN A 625 8.34 146.71 35.05
N ASP A 626 8.48 147.15 33.80
CA ASP A 626 8.27 146.34 32.59
C ASP A 626 9.25 145.16 32.53
N ALA A 627 10.53 145.35 32.88
CA ALA A 627 11.50 144.26 32.97
C ALA A 627 11.13 143.20 34.02
N TYR A 628 10.64 143.60 35.21
CA TYR A 628 10.14 142.66 36.21
C TYR A 628 8.86 141.94 35.75
N LEU A 629 7.90 142.66 35.18
CA LEU A 629 6.67 142.06 34.67
C LEU A 629 6.94 141.05 33.55
N LYS A 630 7.87 141.37 32.63
CA LYS A 630 8.31 140.48 31.55
C LYS A 630 9.11 139.28 32.06
N ALA A 631 9.93 139.44 33.10
CA ALA A 631 10.61 138.31 33.74
C ALA A 631 9.62 137.34 34.40
N ILE A 632 8.55 137.86 35.02
CA ILE A 632 7.47 137.02 35.55
C ILE A 632 6.67 136.33 34.44
N GLU A 633 6.38 137.04 33.33
CA GLU A 633 5.70 136.47 32.16
C GLU A 633 6.52 135.33 31.53
N GLU A 634 7.83 135.52 31.37
CA GLU A 634 8.76 134.48 30.89
C GLU A 634 8.84 133.32 31.89
N GLY A 635 8.87 133.59 33.20
CA GLY A 635 8.76 132.57 34.24
C GLY A 635 7.46 131.76 34.12
N GLN A 636 6.32 132.40 33.88
CA GLN A 636 5.05 131.74 33.63
C GLN A 636 5.07 130.92 32.33
N ARG A 637 5.75 131.40 31.28
CA ARG A 637 5.96 130.67 30.02
C ARG A 637 6.76 129.38 30.24
N VAL A 638 7.83 129.45 31.04
CA VAL A 638 8.66 128.30 31.42
C VAL A 638 7.93 127.33 32.36
N LEU A 639 7.14 127.82 33.32
CA LEU A 639 6.25 126.99 34.14
C LEU A 639 5.23 126.23 33.27
N ASN A 640 4.61 126.91 32.32
CA ASN A 640 3.60 126.33 31.43
C ASN A 640 4.20 125.36 30.39
N ASN A 641 5.49 125.47 30.06
CA ASN A 641 6.16 124.56 29.13
C ASN A 641 6.35 123.15 29.74
N PRO A 642 5.70 122.09 29.20
CA PRO A 642 5.80 120.73 29.71
C PRO A 642 7.13 120.04 29.37
N LYS A 643 7.98 120.68 28.55
CA LYS A 643 9.33 120.24 28.16
C LYS A 643 10.44 121.12 28.74
N ALA A 644 10.12 122.06 29.65
CA ALA A 644 11.13 122.90 30.29
C ALA A 644 12.19 122.03 30.97
N THR A 645 13.46 122.32 30.69
CA THR A 645 14.61 121.72 31.38
C THR A 645 14.79 122.36 32.75
N LYS A 646 15.55 121.68 33.62
CA LYS A 646 16.05 122.25 34.87
C LYS A 646 16.68 123.62 34.66
N LYS A 647 17.49 123.77 33.61
CA LYS A 647 18.17 125.03 33.30
C LYS A 647 17.19 126.15 32.94
N ASP A 648 16.18 125.88 32.10
CA ASP A 648 15.18 126.91 31.73
C ASP A 648 14.50 127.48 32.98
N VAL A 649 14.17 126.59 33.94
CA VAL A 649 13.52 126.95 35.20
C VAL A 649 14.45 127.75 36.12
N GLU A 650 15.71 127.34 36.25
CA GLU A 650 16.72 128.02 37.06
C GLU A 650 17.07 129.41 36.50
N ASP A 651 17.28 129.53 35.18
CA ASP A 651 17.59 130.80 34.52
C ASP A 651 16.38 131.77 34.55
N ALA A 652 15.14 131.29 34.38
CA ALA A 652 13.94 132.12 34.53
C ALA A 652 13.73 132.61 35.97
N ASN A 653 13.95 131.75 36.97
CA ASN A 653 13.84 132.12 38.38
C ASN A 653 14.91 133.16 38.76
N LYS A 654 16.13 133.00 38.24
CA LYS A 654 17.24 133.94 38.39
C LYS A 654 16.94 135.29 37.70
N ALA A 655 16.30 135.28 36.53
CA ALA A 655 15.87 136.50 35.84
C ALA A 655 14.83 137.29 36.66
N ILE A 656 13.86 136.61 37.26
CA ILE A 656 12.87 137.24 38.17
C ILE A 656 13.56 137.87 39.39
N GLU A 657 14.48 137.15 40.04
CA GLU A 657 15.22 137.66 41.20
C GLU A 657 16.11 138.88 40.86
N LEU A 658 16.79 138.87 39.71
CA LEU A 658 17.60 140.00 39.25
C LEU A 658 16.73 141.22 38.89
N ALA A 659 15.59 140.99 38.23
CA ALA A 659 14.64 142.07 37.91
C ALA A 659 13.99 142.64 39.17
N LYS A 660 13.66 141.80 40.16
CA LYS A 660 13.11 142.21 41.46
C LYS A 660 14.10 143.10 42.22
N LYS A 661 15.36 142.66 42.37
CA LYS A 661 16.44 143.44 43.00
C LYS A 661 16.74 144.76 42.27
N SER A 662 16.47 144.82 40.98
CA SER A 662 16.64 146.05 40.20
C SER A 662 15.65 147.16 40.57
N LEU A 663 14.54 146.85 41.24
CA LEU A 663 13.50 147.83 41.59
C LEU A 663 13.95 148.84 42.67
N ASP A 664 14.83 148.46 43.60
CA ASP A 664 15.23 149.27 44.79
C ASP A 664 16.14 150.49 44.51
N GLY A 665 16.27 150.91 43.25
CA GLY A 665 16.53 152.33 42.92
C GLY A 665 17.94 152.91 43.06
N ILE A 666 18.97 152.11 43.42
CA ILE A 666 20.35 152.60 43.61
C ILE A 666 21.06 152.96 42.28
N LYS A 667 22.00 153.92 42.37
CA LYS A 667 22.98 154.38 41.35
C LYS A 667 24.41 154.13 41.89
N GLN A 668 25.47 153.93 41.11
CA GLN A 668 25.63 153.61 39.67
C GLN A 668 26.11 152.13 39.56
N MET A 669 26.82 151.55 38.57
CA MET A 669 27.48 151.93 37.30
C MET A 669 27.26 150.78 36.29
N GLY A 670 27.57 150.87 34.99
CA GLY A 670 28.07 151.98 34.16
C GLY A 670 28.02 151.57 32.68
N HIS A 671 28.19 152.50 31.74
CA HIS A 671 28.19 152.17 30.30
C HIS A 671 29.53 151.57 29.84
N ASN A 672 29.48 150.61 28.91
CA ASN A 672 30.33 150.65 27.71
C ASN A 672 29.82 149.74 26.58
N LYS A 673 30.18 150.07 25.33
CA LYS A 673 29.87 149.27 24.11
C LYS A 673 31.17 148.74 23.49
N ALA A 674 31.31 147.43 23.41
CA ALA A 674 32.11 146.68 22.42
C ALA A 674 31.48 145.27 22.35
N LYS A 675 31.01 144.70 21.23
CA LYS A 675 31.41 144.66 19.80
C LYS A 675 32.43 143.54 19.51
N ASP A 676 32.08 142.74 18.50
CA ASP A 676 32.83 141.70 17.79
C ASP A 676 33.20 140.37 18.50
N LYS A 677 32.55 139.30 17.99
CA LYS A 677 33.08 138.03 17.46
C LYS A 677 34.00 137.09 18.29
N ALA A 678 33.69 135.80 18.07
CA ALA A 678 34.59 134.65 17.87
C ALA A 678 35.04 133.77 19.07
N LYS A 679 34.62 132.49 18.96
CA LYS A 679 35.40 131.24 19.07
C LYS A 679 36.18 130.85 20.35
N GLU A 680 35.91 129.57 20.71
CA GLU A 680 36.86 128.51 21.10
C GLU A 680 37.46 128.39 22.52
N ASN A 681 37.24 127.17 23.06
CA ASN A 681 38.18 126.31 23.78
C ASN A 681 38.80 126.72 25.14
N GLY A 682 38.94 125.72 26.03
CA GLY A 682 39.60 125.86 27.35
C GLY A 682 38.79 125.21 28.49
N LYS A 683 38.73 123.87 28.61
CA LYS A 683 39.64 122.98 29.37
C LYS A 683 39.70 123.17 30.90
N MET A 684 39.32 122.07 31.58
CA MET A 684 39.97 121.46 32.77
C MET A 684 39.91 122.10 34.18
N LYS A 685 39.55 121.22 35.15
CA LYS A 685 39.95 121.22 36.58
C LYS A 685 39.38 122.40 37.41
N GLU A 686 39.43 122.41 38.75
CA GLU A 686 40.02 121.52 39.76
C GLU A 686 38.98 121.39 40.93
N LYS A 687 38.57 120.20 41.43
CA LYS A 687 39.17 119.32 42.48
C LYS A 687 39.36 120.00 43.85
N VAL A 688 39.40 119.20 44.93
CA VAL A 688 39.77 119.56 46.33
C VAL A 688 38.62 120.25 47.11
N LYS A 689 38.25 119.91 48.36
CA LYS A 689 38.46 118.73 49.26
C LYS A 689 37.64 118.93 50.58
N GLU A 690 37.81 118.03 51.56
CA GLU A 690 37.65 118.28 53.02
C GLU A 690 36.20 118.51 53.54
N SER A 691 35.77 117.98 54.71
CA SER A 691 36.36 116.92 55.55
C SER A 691 35.39 116.45 56.66
N ASN A 692 35.53 115.19 57.10
CA ASN A 692 35.09 114.65 58.42
C ASN A 692 33.56 114.68 58.73
N ARG A 693 32.95 113.81 59.55
CA ARG A 693 33.33 112.58 60.31
C ARG A 693 32.02 111.76 60.53
N THR A 694 31.93 110.59 61.16
CA THR A 694 32.83 109.86 62.09
C THR A 694 32.80 108.35 61.82
N ASN A 695 33.51 107.56 62.64
CA ASN A 695 33.53 106.10 62.64
C ASN A 695 32.27 105.48 63.29
N GLU A 696 31.94 104.24 62.92
CA GLU A 696 32.20 103.11 63.83
C GLU A 696 32.56 101.84 63.03
N SER A 697 33.00 100.75 63.67
CA SER A 697 33.76 99.70 62.97
C SER A 697 33.56 98.29 63.52
N ASN A 698 33.55 97.27 62.64
CA ASN A 698 34.32 96.04 62.89
C ASN A 698 34.65 95.20 61.63
N LYS A 699 35.88 95.41 61.13
CA LYS A 699 36.91 94.36 60.99
C LYS A 699 36.51 93.00 60.36
N SER A 700 36.75 92.87 59.05
CA SER A 700 37.12 91.61 58.41
C SER A 700 38.44 91.78 57.64
N LYS A 701 39.34 90.77 57.69
CA LYS A 701 40.63 90.75 56.99
C LYS A 701 41.10 89.32 56.74
N ASN A 702 41.35 89.00 55.47
CA ASN A 702 42.32 88.00 54.97
C ASN A 702 42.14 86.51 55.38
N SER A 703 42.67 85.53 54.63
CA SER A 703 43.04 85.45 53.20
C SER A 703 43.50 84.02 52.86
N LYS A 704 43.67 83.74 51.55
CA LYS A 704 44.50 82.65 50.96
C LYS A 704 43.96 81.21 51.04
N ASN A 705 43.69 80.68 49.84
CA ASN A 705 43.87 79.28 49.45
C ASN A 705 45.37 78.90 49.54
N PRO A 706 45.76 77.63 49.79
CA PRO A 706 46.08 76.75 48.65
C PRO A 706 45.69 75.26 48.83
N ASN A 707 45.82 74.50 47.73
CA ASN A 707 45.57 73.05 47.62
C ASN A 707 46.39 72.17 48.59
N GLY A 708 45.83 71.02 48.95
CA GLY A 708 46.53 69.86 49.54
C GLY A 708 45.80 68.55 49.20
N GLN A 709 46.52 67.44 49.01
CA GLN A 709 45.98 66.20 48.40
C GLN A 709 46.57 64.93 49.05
N LYS A 710 45.71 63.98 49.48
CA LYS A 710 45.83 62.48 49.42
C LYS A 710 45.12 61.73 50.57
N ASN A 711 44.31 60.74 50.17
CA ASN A 711 44.20 59.34 50.65
C ASN A 711 44.25 59.05 52.18
N SER A 712 43.33 58.26 52.76
CA SER A 712 43.28 56.80 52.50
C SER A 712 42.10 56.03 53.15
N LYS A 713 41.67 54.94 52.46
CA LYS A 713 41.12 53.63 52.98
C LYS A 713 39.81 53.61 53.80
N GLY A 714 38.93 52.63 53.53
CA GLY A 714 37.69 52.43 54.34
C GLY A 714 36.62 51.43 53.84
N ASN A 715 36.98 50.29 53.25
CA ASN A 715 36.18 49.05 53.03
C ASN A 715 34.64 49.08 52.72
N LEU A 716 34.30 48.60 51.52
CA LEU A 716 33.17 47.68 51.24
C LEU A 716 33.52 46.25 51.79
N PRO A 717 32.63 45.20 51.85
CA PRO A 717 31.48 44.96 50.95
C PRO A 717 30.22 44.14 51.44
N LYS A 718 29.21 44.08 50.55
CA LYS A 718 28.35 42.91 50.15
C LYS A 718 27.23 42.30 51.04
N THR A 719 26.06 42.14 50.38
CA THR A 719 25.09 41.01 50.32
C THR A 719 24.28 40.53 51.56
N SER A 720 22.96 40.34 51.39
CA SER A 720 22.29 39.00 51.38
C SER A 720 20.74 39.09 51.56
N TYR A 721 20.05 38.05 51.09
CA TYR A 721 18.60 37.74 51.11
C TYR A 721 17.74 38.15 52.33
N ALA A 722 16.48 38.50 52.04
CA ALA A 722 15.30 38.05 52.82
C ALA A 722 14.00 38.11 51.98
N SER A 723 13.10 37.15 52.18
CA SER A 723 11.83 36.99 51.44
C SER A 723 10.71 37.92 51.96
N GLY A 724 9.76 38.28 51.09
CA GLY A 724 8.52 38.97 51.47
C GLY A 724 7.33 38.45 50.65
N ILE A 725 6.51 37.57 51.24
CA ILE A 725 5.31 37.02 50.61
C ILE A 725 4.09 37.82 51.09
N VAL A 726 3.32 38.38 50.16
CA VAL A 726 1.93 38.83 50.40
C VAL A 726 1.08 38.33 49.25
N GLY A 727 0.28 37.30 49.51
CA GLY A 727 -0.67 36.75 48.53
C GLY A 727 -2.09 37.16 48.85
N TYR A 728 -2.77 37.79 47.90
CA TYR A 728 -4.23 37.90 47.87
C TYR A 728 -4.71 37.63 46.44
N GLY A 729 -5.13 36.40 46.20
CA GLY A 729 -5.69 35.93 44.93
C GLY A 729 -6.91 35.05 45.18
N VAL A 730 -8.10 35.66 45.24
CA VAL A 730 -9.35 34.94 45.45
C VAL A 730 -9.84 34.38 44.11
N SER A 731 -9.44 33.14 43.80
CA SER A 731 -9.94 32.39 42.65
C SER A 731 -11.16 31.56 43.03
N VAL A 732 -12.36 32.01 42.65
CA VAL A 732 -13.59 31.23 42.82
C VAL A 732 -13.64 30.11 41.78
N LEU A 733 -13.51 28.86 42.24
CA LEU A 733 -13.72 27.66 41.43
C LEU A 733 -15.21 27.34 41.34
N ALA A 734 -15.83 27.65 40.20
CA ALA A 734 -17.21 27.28 39.91
C ALA A 734 -17.29 25.86 39.33
N SER A 735 -17.43 24.87 40.21
CA SER A 735 -17.59 23.46 39.82
C SER A 735 -19.00 23.18 39.28
N VAL A 736 -19.13 22.85 37.99
CA VAL A 736 -20.37 22.33 37.39
C VAL A 736 -20.11 20.98 36.72
N LEU A 737 -20.21 19.90 37.50
CA LEU A 737 -20.24 18.53 36.97
C LEU A 737 -21.67 18.19 36.54
N GLY A 738 -21.96 18.42 35.25
CA GLY A 738 -23.21 17.97 34.64
C GLY A 738 -23.24 16.45 34.47
N ALA A 739 -23.93 15.74 35.36
CA ALA A 739 -24.14 14.30 35.23
C ALA A 739 -25.14 14.01 34.09
N PHE A 740 -24.66 13.41 32.99
CA PHE A 740 -25.51 12.98 31.89
C PHE A 740 -25.71 11.45 31.91
N ALA A 741 -26.93 11.01 32.17
CA ALA A 741 -27.25 9.59 32.28
C ALA A 741 -27.61 8.99 30.91
N ILE A 742 -26.88 7.96 30.49
CA ILE A 742 -27.31 7.03 29.43
C ILE A 742 -27.16 5.61 29.98
N GLY A 743 -28.29 4.93 30.18
CA GLY A 743 -28.31 3.57 30.71
C GLY A 743 -27.94 2.52 29.67
N LYS A 744 -27.46 1.36 30.12
CA LYS A 744 -27.36 0.15 29.30
C LYS A 744 -28.01 -1.02 30.03
N LYS A 745 -28.84 -1.79 29.31
CA LYS A 745 -29.67 -2.86 29.88
C LYS A 745 -28.80 -4.01 30.42
N ARG A 746 -29.28 -4.67 31.47
CA ARG A 746 -28.95 -6.09 31.72
C ARG A 746 -29.49 -6.93 30.56
N LYS A 747 -28.82 -8.05 30.30
CA LYS A 747 -29.46 -9.27 29.80
C LYS A 747 -28.91 -10.42 30.64
N GLU A 748 -29.80 -11.26 31.12
CA GLU A 748 -29.47 -12.65 31.43
C GLU A 748 -29.37 -13.46 30.12
N ASP A 749 -28.81 -14.68 30.25
CA ASP A 749 -28.48 -15.75 29.28
C ASP A 749 -26.96 -16.00 29.17
#